data_AF-A0A1J4W976-F1
#
_entry.id   AF-A0A1J4W976-F1
#
_cell.length_a   1.000
_cell.length_b   1.000
_cell.length_c   1.000
_cell.angle_alpha   90.00
_cell.angle_beta   90.00
_cell.angle_gamma   90.00
#
_symmetry.space_group_name_H-M   'P 1'
#
loop_
_entity.id
_entity.type
_entity.pdbx_description
1 polymer ?
#
loop_
_entity_poly.entity_id
_entity_poly.type
_entity_poly.pdbx_seq_one_letter_code
_entity_poly.pdbx_strand_id
1 'polypeptide(L)'
;MNMKREALIALILMSLFLINFVSADIFLVSQPKEVYNYGDYLEVILGSDGSDGKTTIDLVCGQGSMNIYSQYLHLETEIPITFPFSSNFLKGLTGECYLSMDFEGNIKKSSTFLITNKMNVDVKFNREDFFTNENISFTGTASKANKQPVNGAAKINVNKIDLESIVPVEDGKFSGYILFPEDTKSGEYNMEVYVYETKDDQTTNFDNKTFSLTVLQMPTSLEISSLDGVDPGSEMTYSAMLYDQAHDSMEGFPVAINIYDVNSQIIKSILPKTGESSKLIIPKNAPYGQWNMTAESEKIAVNKVFYVRENKEAEFEITNRTLIIRNVGNVPYDKIIQITIGNTTKIQHLNLSTAGSLLLELSAPDGIYDVEVNDGDVKANAKVSLTGNAVDVRSPYDNSALGFMSKGFFAWVFVFIVLGVFIFIFVMKVYKKKSVLFFDGSLPKKKEEGKGGVVKLSSPTGPGTPYNKHQIEYVSSEALPSLVLDGEKQDSSVITLKVRNYEQLKSNRSNAASAIEEAVKEISENRGKIYRKDDSIVGIFAPVITKKFDNEVSAVKVAKKISELLNEHNKRYAHKIDFGIGVNNCHIIASKDRGKLLFTPVNNSISGVRTIADLAKNDFLLGEAIHKKLGAKVKTAPHSHKGLKTYAVLDIVERKTDDAFIRGFLDRNKEYKDNRPRFQK
;
A
#
# COMPACT_ATOMS: atom_id res chain seq x y z
N MET A 1 -7.47 45.56 109.63
CA MET A 1 -6.46 46.03 108.66
C MET A 1 -5.52 44.90 108.21
N ASN A 2 -6.03 43.67 107.99
CA ASN A 2 -5.21 42.48 107.67
C ASN A 2 -5.29 42.02 106.19
N MET A 3 -6.28 42.49 105.41
CA MET A 3 -6.47 42.10 104.01
C MET A 3 -5.37 42.57 103.05
N LYS A 4 -4.55 43.55 103.44
CA LYS A 4 -3.46 44.08 102.59
C LYS A 4 -2.19 43.22 102.62
N ARG A 5 -1.99 42.38 103.64
CA ARG A 5 -0.78 41.56 103.77
C ARG A 5 -0.92 40.21 103.04
N GLU A 6 -2.11 39.61 103.07
CA GLU A 6 -2.40 38.37 102.34
C GLU A 6 -2.47 38.59 100.81
N ALA A 7 -3.04 39.71 100.36
CA ALA A 7 -3.07 40.05 98.93
C ALA A 7 -1.67 40.29 98.34
N LEU A 8 -0.75 40.88 99.10
CA LEU A 8 0.64 41.08 98.68
C LEU A 8 1.40 39.76 98.57
N ILE A 9 1.19 38.84 99.51
CA ILE A 9 1.81 37.51 99.49
C ILE A 9 1.26 36.69 98.31
N ALA A 10 -0.05 36.73 98.05
CA ALA A 10 -0.66 36.07 96.90
C ALA A 10 -0.14 36.62 95.56
N LEU A 11 0.08 37.93 95.45
CA LEU A 11 0.64 38.56 94.25
C LEU A 11 2.11 38.16 94.01
N ILE A 12 2.91 38.05 95.08
CA ILE A 12 4.30 37.58 94.99
C ILE A 12 4.36 36.09 94.65
N LEU A 13 3.48 35.26 95.23
CA LEU A 13 3.40 33.83 94.91
C LEU A 13 2.96 33.62 93.45
N MET A 14 1.99 34.41 92.98
CA MET A 14 1.53 34.38 91.59
C MET A 14 2.59 34.92 90.61
N SER A 15 3.39 35.90 91.01
CA SER A 15 4.58 36.36 90.28
C SER A 15 5.67 35.28 90.18
N LEU A 16 5.89 34.50 91.24
CA LEU A 16 6.80 33.35 91.24
C LEU A 16 6.32 32.22 90.31
N PHE A 17 5.01 32.07 90.11
CA PHE A 17 4.45 31.14 89.11
C PHE A 17 4.49 31.68 87.66
N LEU A 18 4.77 32.98 87.47
CA LEU A 18 4.94 33.60 86.15
C LEU A 18 6.40 33.69 85.70
N ILE A 19 7.34 33.16 86.48
CA ILE A 19 8.70 32.92 85.99
C ILE A 19 8.58 31.78 84.98
N ASN A 20 8.40 32.13 83.71
CA ASN A 20 8.45 31.19 82.61
C ASN A 20 9.78 30.46 82.74
N PHE A 21 9.72 29.16 83.08
CA PHE A 21 10.86 28.28 82.89
C PHE A 21 11.17 28.33 81.40
N VAL A 22 12.21 29.07 81.03
CA VAL A 22 12.78 29.03 79.69
C VAL A 22 13.35 27.62 79.56
N SER A 23 12.50 26.71 79.09
CA SER A 23 12.92 25.38 78.70
C SER A 23 13.74 25.59 77.45
N ALA A 24 15.00 25.19 77.52
CA ALA A 24 15.78 25.13 76.31
C ALA A 24 15.18 24.08 75.38
N ASP A 25 15.00 24.43 74.12
CA ASP A 25 14.42 23.60 73.08
C ASP A 25 15.35 23.56 71.87
N ILE A 26 15.50 22.38 71.29
CA ILE A 26 16.17 22.20 70.02
C ILE A 26 15.14 22.18 68.91
N PHE A 27 15.46 22.80 67.78
CA PHE A 27 14.56 22.85 66.63
C PHE A 27 15.34 22.75 65.33
N LEU A 28 14.66 22.29 64.28
CA LEU A 28 15.19 22.39 62.92
C LEU A 28 14.77 23.73 62.35
N VAL A 29 15.74 24.59 62.10
CA VAL A 29 15.54 25.86 61.38
C VAL A 29 15.06 25.57 59.95
N SER A 30 15.56 24.49 59.34
CA SER A 30 15.13 24.02 58.02
C SER A 30 14.64 22.57 58.08
N GLN A 31 13.41 22.33 57.64
CA GLN A 31 12.85 20.98 57.55
C GLN A 31 13.42 20.21 56.35
N PRO A 32 13.51 18.86 56.42
CA PRO A 32 13.85 18.03 55.27
C PRO A 32 12.89 18.26 54.09
N LYS A 33 13.40 18.15 52.86
CA LYS A 33 12.58 18.06 51.64
C LYS A 33 11.66 16.82 51.71
N GLU A 34 10.53 16.88 51.01
CA GLU A 34 9.54 15.79 51.02
C GLU A 34 10.07 14.47 50.43
N VAL A 35 10.96 14.54 49.44
CA VAL A 35 11.49 13.35 48.73
C VAL A 35 12.98 13.51 48.49
N TYR A 36 13.71 12.43 48.74
CA TYR A 36 15.12 12.29 48.43
C TYR A 36 15.38 11.01 47.65
N ASN A 37 16.29 11.13 46.69
CA ASN A 37 16.81 10.02 45.91
C ASN A 37 18.18 9.58 46.43
N TYR A 38 18.59 8.38 46.06
CA TYR A 38 19.94 7.91 46.37
C TYR A 38 20.99 8.81 45.69
N GLY A 39 22.03 9.16 46.43
CA GLY A 39 23.08 10.09 46.00
C GLY A 39 22.81 11.56 46.32
N ASP A 40 21.61 11.91 46.79
CA ASP A 40 21.27 13.24 47.29
C ASP A 40 21.97 13.54 48.62
N TYR A 41 21.91 14.80 49.06
CA TYR A 41 22.36 15.24 50.37
C TYR A 41 21.16 15.75 51.17
N LEU A 42 21.02 15.24 52.39
CA LEU A 42 20.18 15.85 53.41
C LEU A 42 20.90 17.09 53.93
N GLU A 43 20.27 18.24 53.76
CA GLU A 43 20.76 19.52 54.26
C GLU A 43 19.73 20.08 55.25
N VAL A 44 20.08 20.07 56.53
CA VAL A 44 19.23 20.63 57.59
C VAL A 44 20.05 21.51 58.51
N ILE A 45 19.45 22.56 59.07
CA ILE A 45 20.07 23.46 60.02
C ILE A 45 19.46 23.18 61.40
N LEU A 46 20.31 22.77 62.33
CA LEU A 46 19.96 22.56 63.73
C LEU A 46 20.13 23.87 64.49
N GLY A 47 19.08 24.30 65.19
CA GLY A 47 19.11 25.46 66.09
C GLY A 47 18.94 25.05 67.55
N SER A 48 19.61 25.79 68.43
CA SER A 48 19.45 25.73 69.89
C SER A 48 19.17 27.13 70.41
N ASP A 49 18.26 27.26 71.37
CA ASP A 49 17.89 28.51 72.04
C ASP A 49 18.82 28.88 73.22
N GLY A 50 20.06 28.40 73.19
CA GLY A 50 21.13 28.86 74.09
C GLY A 50 21.50 27.92 75.23
N SER A 51 21.16 26.63 75.13
CA SER A 51 21.60 25.60 76.08
C SER A 51 22.77 24.78 75.57
N ASP A 52 23.64 24.42 76.51
CA ASP A 52 24.75 23.50 76.29
C ASP A 52 24.29 22.07 76.62
N GLY A 53 24.53 21.13 75.71
CA GLY A 53 24.10 19.75 75.91
C GLY A 53 24.52 18.83 74.77
N LYS A 54 24.46 17.53 75.02
CA LYS A 54 24.72 16.52 73.98
C LYS A 54 23.49 16.38 73.09
N THR A 55 23.66 16.59 71.79
CA THR A 55 22.61 16.35 70.80
C THR A 55 22.97 15.17 69.92
N THR A 56 22.00 14.27 69.73
CA THR A 56 22.07 13.20 68.73
C THR A 56 20.91 13.31 67.76
N ILE A 57 21.19 13.17 66.47
CA ILE A 57 20.18 13.07 65.42
C ILE A 57 20.26 11.69 64.79
N ASP A 58 19.17 10.96 64.88
CA ASP A 58 19.00 9.66 64.24
C ASP A 58 18.06 9.80 63.04
N LEU A 59 18.47 9.23 61.91
CA LEU A 59 17.59 8.99 60.77
C LEU A 59 16.79 7.71 61.06
N VAL A 60 15.48 7.82 61.13
CA VAL A 60 14.58 6.70 61.41
C VAL A 60 13.72 6.44 60.18
N CYS A 61 13.80 5.24 59.61
CA CYS A 61 13.05 4.81 58.43
C CYS A 61 12.40 3.44 58.69
N GLY A 62 11.08 3.37 58.75
CA GLY A 62 10.37 2.13 59.10
C GLY A 62 10.80 1.57 60.46
N GLN A 63 11.39 0.36 60.47
CA GLN A 63 11.92 -0.28 61.69
C GLN A 63 13.42 -0.03 61.91
N GLY A 64 14.13 0.57 60.95
CA GLY A 64 15.55 0.84 61.06
C GLY A 64 15.83 2.26 61.57
N SER A 65 16.92 2.42 62.31
CA SER A 65 17.47 3.73 62.66
C SER A 65 18.98 3.76 62.52
N MET A 66 19.53 4.93 62.22
CA MET A 66 20.97 5.15 62.24
C MET A 66 21.30 6.54 62.77
N ASN A 67 22.37 6.64 63.56
CA ASN A 67 22.86 7.94 64.00
C ASN A 67 23.58 8.64 62.84
N ILE A 68 23.11 9.84 62.49
CA ILE A 68 23.68 10.66 61.40
C ILE A 68 24.46 11.87 61.92
N TYR A 69 24.22 12.27 63.18
CA TYR A 69 24.91 13.37 63.83
C TYR A 69 24.95 13.16 65.34
N SER A 70 26.08 13.49 65.97
CA SER A 70 26.28 13.40 67.41
C SER A 70 27.36 14.39 67.82
N GLN A 71 26.97 15.47 68.49
CA GLN A 71 27.90 16.51 68.95
C GLN A 71 27.38 17.20 70.20
N TYR A 72 28.29 17.76 71.00
CA TYR A 72 27.96 18.65 72.10
C TYR A 72 27.75 20.07 71.56
N LEU A 73 26.57 20.65 71.78
CA LEU A 73 26.25 22.03 71.37
C LEU A 73 26.69 23.02 72.45
N HIS A 74 27.20 24.18 72.03
CA HIS A 74 27.56 25.29 72.92
C HIS A 74 26.86 26.58 72.46
N LEU A 75 25.99 27.14 73.31
CA LEU A 75 25.24 28.40 73.13
C LEU A 75 24.56 28.55 71.74
N GLU A 76 23.79 29.64 71.56
CA GLU A 76 22.96 29.90 70.36
C GLU A 76 23.77 29.73 69.07
N THR A 77 23.61 28.58 68.41
CA THR A 77 24.34 28.22 67.21
C THR A 77 23.38 27.57 66.21
N GLU A 78 23.45 28.04 64.97
CA GLU A 78 22.87 27.35 63.82
C GLU A 78 23.94 26.46 63.21
N ILE A 79 23.76 25.14 63.29
CA ILE A 79 24.73 24.19 62.77
C ILE A 79 24.17 23.56 61.49
N PRO A 80 24.79 23.80 60.33
CA PRO A 80 24.41 23.12 59.10
C PRO A 80 24.88 21.66 59.17
N ILE A 81 23.93 20.75 59.04
CA ILE A 81 24.17 19.31 58.99
C ILE A 81 23.95 18.86 57.55
N THR A 82 24.99 18.26 56.98
CA THR A 82 24.97 17.68 55.63
C THR A 82 25.22 16.18 55.74
N PHE A 83 24.28 15.37 55.26
CA PHE A 83 24.39 13.91 55.29
C PHE A 83 24.13 13.31 53.90
N PRO A 84 25.10 12.59 53.30
CA PRO A 84 24.95 11.99 51.99
C PRO A 84 24.09 10.72 52.03
N PHE A 85 23.07 10.64 51.17
CA PHE A 85 22.24 9.46 50.96
C PHE A 85 22.89 8.48 49.99
N SER A 86 24.13 8.07 50.25
CA SER A 86 24.75 6.98 49.49
C SER A 86 24.29 5.61 50.01
N SER A 87 24.31 4.61 49.14
CA SER A 87 24.05 3.19 49.47
C SER A 87 24.88 2.72 50.67
N ASN A 88 26.16 3.10 50.72
CA ASN A 88 27.09 2.74 51.78
C ASN A 88 26.70 3.34 53.14
N PHE A 89 26.17 4.57 53.16
CA PHE A 89 25.74 5.22 54.39
C PHE A 89 24.35 4.72 54.84
N LEU A 90 23.40 4.60 53.93
CA LEU A 90 22.02 4.23 54.26
C LEU A 90 21.86 2.79 54.72
N LYS A 91 22.79 1.87 54.38
CA LYS A 91 22.72 0.45 54.78
C LYS A 91 21.35 -0.21 54.49
N GLY A 92 20.69 0.21 53.40
CA GLY A 92 19.38 -0.29 52.98
C GLY A 92 18.16 0.45 53.56
N LEU A 93 18.34 1.51 54.36
CA LEU A 93 17.24 2.36 54.81
C LEU A 93 16.57 3.04 53.59
N THR A 94 15.28 2.75 53.40
CA THR A 94 14.41 3.32 52.35
C THR A 94 12.98 3.44 52.88
N GLY A 95 12.15 4.26 52.22
CA GLY A 95 10.75 4.48 52.57
C GLY A 95 10.52 5.79 53.32
N GLU A 96 9.42 5.85 54.06
CA GLU A 96 9.06 7.01 54.88
C GLU A 96 10.00 7.11 56.09
N CYS A 97 10.68 8.23 56.18
CA CYS A 97 11.72 8.53 57.16
C CYS A 97 11.41 9.83 57.91
N TYR A 98 11.99 9.99 59.10
CA TYR A 98 12.04 11.26 59.81
C TYR A 98 13.33 11.36 60.62
N LEU A 99 13.70 12.57 61.00
CA LEU A 99 14.83 12.81 61.92
C LEU A 99 14.31 12.80 63.35
N SER A 100 14.89 11.94 64.19
CA SER A 100 14.67 11.90 65.63
C SER A 100 15.83 12.60 66.31
N MET A 101 15.57 13.75 66.91
CA MET A 101 16.57 14.54 67.61
C MET A 101 16.40 14.34 69.11
N ASP A 102 17.45 13.88 69.78
CA ASP A 102 17.50 13.72 71.23
C ASP A 102 18.47 14.75 71.81
N PHE A 103 17.97 15.59 72.71
CA PHE A 103 18.74 16.57 73.46
C PHE A 103 18.49 16.42 74.95
N GLU A 104 19.48 15.90 75.67
CA GLU A 104 19.39 15.62 77.11
C GLU A 104 18.13 14.81 77.51
N GLY A 105 17.71 13.88 76.64
CA GLY A 105 16.53 13.02 76.85
C GLY A 105 15.21 13.60 76.29
N ASN A 106 15.21 14.84 75.81
CA ASN A 106 14.05 15.43 75.12
C ASN A 106 14.08 15.09 73.64
N ILE A 107 13.09 14.31 73.20
CA ILE A 107 13.00 13.85 71.80
C ILE A 107 12.06 14.74 71.00
N LYS A 108 12.57 15.30 69.90
CA LYS A 108 11.81 16.03 68.87
C LYS A 108 11.92 15.30 67.52
N LYS A 109 10.89 15.44 66.68
CA LYS A 109 10.85 14.82 65.35
C LYS A 109 10.70 15.86 64.26
N SER A 110 11.37 15.65 63.12
CA SER A 110 11.14 16.43 61.90
C SER A 110 9.80 16.07 61.23
N SER A 111 9.47 16.80 60.16
CA SER A 111 8.52 16.29 59.16
C SER A 111 8.99 14.94 58.59
N THR A 112 8.03 14.12 58.18
CA THR A 112 8.31 12.87 57.45
C THR A 112 8.70 13.18 56.00
N PHE A 113 9.57 12.35 55.43
CA PHE A 113 10.03 12.45 54.05
C PHE A 113 10.34 11.07 53.47
N LEU A 114 10.28 10.93 52.15
CA LEU A 114 10.51 9.68 51.45
C LEU A 114 11.96 9.57 50.96
N ILE A 115 12.68 8.52 51.33
CA ILE A 115 13.94 8.12 50.69
C ILE A 115 13.66 6.98 49.71
N THR A 116 13.98 7.17 48.43
CA THR A 116 13.72 6.15 47.39
C THR A 116 14.82 6.08 46.35
N ASN A 117 14.97 4.93 45.69
CA ASN A 117 15.80 4.74 44.50
C ASN A 117 14.97 4.74 43.21
N LYS A 118 13.65 4.98 43.30
CA LYS A 118 12.75 4.98 42.15
C LYS A 118 12.94 6.23 41.29
N MET A 119 12.79 6.05 39.99
CA MET A 119 12.74 7.12 39.00
C MET A 119 11.40 7.12 38.27
N ASN A 120 11.06 8.26 37.68
CA ASN A 120 9.96 8.39 36.73
C ASN A 120 10.54 8.36 35.32
N VAL A 121 10.23 7.30 34.59
CA VAL A 121 10.65 7.11 33.19
C VAL A 121 9.42 7.13 32.29
N ASP A 122 9.48 7.96 31.25
CA ASP A 122 8.52 8.01 30.14
C ASP A 122 9.27 7.71 28.85
N VAL A 123 8.77 6.76 28.04
CA VAL A 123 9.38 6.37 26.77
C VAL A 123 8.33 6.42 25.68
N LYS A 124 8.70 6.98 24.55
CA LYS A 124 7.86 7.09 23.36
C LYS A 124 8.57 6.48 22.17
N PHE A 125 7.86 5.61 21.47
CA PHE A 125 8.28 5.02 20.21
C PHE A 125 7.66 5.80 19.05
N ASN A 126 8.29 5.74 17.89
CA ASN A 126 7.73 6.32 16.67
C ASN A 126 6.45 5.62 16.19
N ARG A 127 6.28 4.32 16.52
CA ARG A 127 5.10 3.49 16.23
C ARG A 127 5.12 2.24 17.11
N GLU A 128 4.08 1.41 17.02
CA GLU A 128 3.95 0.15 17.78
C GLU A 128 4.06 -1.09 16.87
N ASP A 129 3.80 -0.92 15.57
CA ASP A 129 3.88 -1.96 14.55
C ASP A 129 5.04 -1.71 13.58
N PHE A 130 5.83 -2.75 13.30
CA PHE A 130 7.08 -2.65 12.55
C PHE A 130 7.26 -3.81 11.57
N PHE A 131 7.85 -3.56 10.41
CA PHE A 131 8.44 -4.61 9.59
C PHE A 131 9.88 -4.87 10.01
N THR A 132 10.43 -6.02 9.61
CA THR A 132 11.86 -6.30 9.81
C THR A 132 12.72 -5.34 8.99
N ASN A 133 13.97 -5.17 9.42
CA ASN A 133 14.92 -4.21 8.84
C ASN A 133 14.49 -2.73 8.90
N GLU A 134 13.46 -2.40 9.68
CA GLU A 134 13.08 -1.01 9.92
C GLU A 134 13.67 -0.48 11.24
N ASN A 135 14.14 0.77 11.22
CA ASN A 135 14.65 1.43 12.42
C ASN A 135 13.50 1.81 13.36
N ILE A 136 13.58 1.32 14.59
CA ILE A 136 12.69 1.71 15.69
C ILE A 136 13.36 2.82 16.46
N SER A 137 12.97 4.05 16.20
CA SER A 137 13.45 5.18 16.98
C SER A 137 12.61 5.35 18.25
N PHE A 138 13.29 5.53 19.38
CA PHE A 138 12.65 5.85 20.65
C PHE A 138 13.25 7.11 21.26
N THR A 139 12.42 7.84 21.99
CA THR A 139 12.81 9.00 22.79
C THR A 139 12.23 8.84 24.18
N GLY A 140 13.00 9.15 25.22
CA GLY A 140 12.51 9.06 26.59
C GLY A 140 13.03 10.17 27.48
N THR A 141 12.31 10.35 28.59
CA THR A 141 12.70 11.24 29.67
C THR A 141 12.77 10.46 30.98
N ALA A 142 13.77 10.75 31.80
CA ALA A 142 13.99 10.16 33.10
C ALA A 142 14.21 11.29 34.12
N SER A 143 13.43 11.25 35.20
CA SER A 143 13.60 12.16 36.33
C SER A 143 13.59 11.38 37.64
N LYS A 144 14.38 11.82 38.61
CA LYS A 144 14.34 11.33 39.98
C LYS A 144 12.96 11.59 40.61
N ALA A 145 12.63 10.92 41.71
CA ALA A 145 11.37 11.12 42.41
C ALA A 145 11.22 12.55 42.94
N ASN A 146 12.34 13.21 43.25
CA ASN A 146 12.43 14.62 43.60
C ASN A 146 12.39 15.60 42.39
N LYS A 147 12.10 15.10 41.17
CA LYS A 147 12.04 15.84 39.88
C LYS A 147 13.38 16.34 39.32
N GLN A 148 14.51 16.00 39.93
CA GLN A 148 15.82 16.33 39.34
C GLN A 148 16.10 15.46 38.10
N PRO A 149 16.86 15.99 37.12
CA PRO A 149 17.27 15.22 35.95
C PRO A 149 18.22 14.08 36.36
N VAL A 150 18.19 13.00 35.58
CA VAL A 150 19.05 11.82 35.75
C VAL A 150 20.20 11.88 34.75
N ASN A 151 21.41 11.55 35.17
CA ASN A 151 22.55 11.33 34.28
C ASN A 151 23.02 9.89 34.41
N GLY A 152 22.87 9.08 33.37
CA GLY A 152 23.07 7.65 33.47
C GLY A 152 22.99 6.94 32.13
N ALA A 153 22.41 5.73 32.11
CA ALA A 153 22.22 4.96 30.90
C ALA A 153 20.83 4.32 30.87
N ALA A 154 20.30 4.13 29.66
CA ALA A 154 19.13 3.32 29.40
C ALA A 154 19.57 2.07 28.65
N LYS A 155 19.31 0.90 29.25
CA LYS A 155 19.51 -0.42 28.64
C LYS A 155 18.16 -0.90 28.11
N ILE A 156 18.11 -1.16 26.82
CA ILE A 156 16.94 -1.67 26.12
C ILE A 156 17.21 -3.11 25.76
N ASN A 157 16.28 -3.99 26.12
CA ASN A 157 16.33 -5.42 25.83
C ASN A 157 15.03 -5.85 25.15
N VAL A 158 15.11 -6.61 24.07
CA VAL A 158 13.93 -7.20 23.41
C VAL A 158 13.95 -8.71 23.62
N ASN A 159 12.98 -9.19 24.40
CA ASN A 159 12.88 -10.60 24.75
C ASN A 159 12.71 -11.47 23.49
N LYS A 160 13.30 -12.67 23.48
CA LYS A 160 13.30 -13.69 22.41
C LYS A 160 14.27 -13.50 21.23
N ILE A 161 14.90 -12.33 21.07
CA ILE A 161 15.80 -12.06 19.93
C ILE A 161 17.21 -11.62 20.34
N ASP A 162 17.57 -11.75 21.62
CA ASP A 162 18.88 -11.37 22.20
C ASP A 162 19.39 -10.00 21.75
N LEU A 163 18.45 -9.06 21.57
CA LEU A 163 18.75 -7.72 21.11
C LEU A 163 18.90 -6.78 22.32
N GLU A 164 20.11 -6.26 22.49
CA GLU A 164 20.45 -5.30 23.53
C GLU A 164 21.00 -4.00 22.92
N SER A 165 20.53 -2.86 23.45
CA SER A 165 21.06 -1.53 23.11
C SER A 165 21.24 -0.71 24.38
N ILE A 166 22.36 0.00 24.49
CA ILE A 166 22.65 0.88 25.63
C ILE A 166 22.83 2.29 25.08
N VAL A 167 22.03 3.23 25.58
CA VAL A 167 22.11 4.65 25.21
C VAL A 167 22.36 5.51 26.45
N PRO A 168 23.16 6.59 26.35
CA PRO A 168 23.37 7.50 27.46
C PRO A 168 22.10 8.29 27.76
N VAL A 169 21.93 8.62 29.05
CA VAL A 169 20.89 9.52 29.56
C VAL A 169 21.60 10.78 30.04
N GLU A 170 21.35 11.89 29.38
CA GLU A 170 21.96 13.19 29.67
C GLU A 170 20.87 14.20 30.00
N ASP A 171 20.99 14.87 31.14
CA ASP A 171 19.99 15.84 31.63
C ASP A 171 18.56 15.27 31.62
N GLY A 172 18.43 14.01 32.02
CA GLY A 172 17.17 13.29 32.07
C GLY A 172 16.55 13.00 30.70
N LYS A 173 17.29 13.07 29.60
CA LYS A 173 16.79 12.77 28.25
C LYS A 173 17.64 11.71 27.59
N PHE A 174 17.00 10.87 26.79
CA PHE A 174 17.69 9.87 25.98
C PHE A 174 16.92 9.60 24.69
N SER A 175 17.65 9.17 23.66
CA SER A 175 17.07 8.75 22.39
C SER A 175 17.98 7.74 21.72
N GLY A 176 17.40 6.82 20.97
CA GLY A 176 18.16 5.82 20.25
C GLY A 176 17.33 5.19 19.14
N TYR A 177 17.95 4.20 18.50
CA TYR A 177 17.26 3.34 17.55
C TYR A 177 17.64 1.88 17.78
N ILE A 178 16.73 1.00 17.39
CA ILE A 178 16.90 -0.46 17.40
C ILE A 178 16.54 -0.97 16.00
N LEU A 179 17.28 -1.96 15.52
CA LEU A 179 17.05 -2.61 14.24
C LEU A 179 16.76 -4.09 14.48
N PHE A 180 15.55 -4.53 14.13
CA PHE A 180 15.21 -5.96 14.17
C PHE A 180 15.96 -6.71 13.05
N PRO A 181 16.57 -7.88 13.34
CA PRO A 181 17.12 -8.77 12.32
C PRO A 181 16.12 -9.07 11.20
N GLU A 182 16.60 -9.24 9.96
CA GLU A 182 15.74 -9.43 8.78
C GLU A 182 14.84 -10.66 8.90
N ASP A 183 15.30 -11.70 9.60
CA ASP A 183 14.65 -12.99 9.83
C ASP A 183 13.81 -13.05 11.11
N THR A 184 13.57 -11.90 11.76
CA THR A 184 12.75 -11.85 12.98
C THR A 184 11.32 -12.32 12.68
N LYS A 185 10.90 -13.39 13.36
CA LYS A 185 9.54 -13.94 13.27
C LYS A 185 8.47 -12.89 13.57
N SER A 186 7.36 -12.92 12.82
CA SER A 186 6.22 -12.05 13.09
C SER A 186 5.55 -12.36 14.44
N GLY A 187 4.97 -11.34 15.08
CA GLY A 187 4.26 -11.47 16.36
C GLY A 187 4.61 -10.41 17.39
N GLU A 188 4.17 -10.63 18.63
CA GLU A 188 4.36 -9.71 19.75
C GLU A 188 5.67 -9.97 20.51
N TYR A 189 6.38 -8.88 20.80
CA TYR A 189 7.64 -8.83 21.51
C TYR A 189 7.55 -7.88 22.69
N ASN A 190 8.07 -8.29 23.84
CA ASN A 190 8.19 -7.43 25.00
C ASN A 190 9.56 -6.77 24.98
N MET A 191 9.56 -5.44 24.91
CA MET A 191 10.74 -4.60 25.07
C MET A 191 10.81 -4.09 26.50
N GLU A 192 11.92 -4.35 27.16
CA GLU A 192 12.23 -3.86 28.50
C GLU A 192 13.20 -2.68 28.40
N VAL A 193 12.84 -1.56 29.00
CA VAL A 193 13.66 -0.35 29.07
C VAL A 193 14.04 -0.14 30.53
N TYR A 194 15.27 -0.51 30.85
CA TYR A 194 15.88 -0.35 32.16
C TYR A 194 16.73 0.91 32.19
N VAL A 195 16.26 1.94 32.88
CA VAL A 195 17.00 3.20 33.03
C VAL A 195 17.63 3.23 34.41
N TYR A 196 18.92 3.57 34.47
CA TYR A 196 19.66 3.58 35.72
C TYR A 196 20.71 4.71 35.78
N GLU A 197 20.93 5.23 36.98
CA GLU A 197 22.00 6.16 37.34
C GLU A 197 23.09 5.39 38.09
N THR A 198 24.35 5.66 37.78
CA THR A 198 25.49 5.10 38.53
C THR A 198 26.29 6.22 39.20
N LYS A 199 26.72 5.97 40.43
CA LYS A 199 27.66 6.81 41.19
C LYS A 199 28.64 5.88 41.88
N ASP A 200 29.94 6.10 41.68
CA ASP A 200 31.01 5.24 42.21
C ASP A 200 30.83 3.75 41.84
N ASP A 201 30.50 3.47 40.57
CA ASP A 201 30.22 2.13 40.01
C ASP A 201 29.04 1.37 40.65
N GLN A 202 28.22 2.04 41.47
CA GLN A 202 27.01 1.47 42.05
C GLN A 202 25.76 2.13 41.46
N THR A 203 24.76 1.31 41.13
CA THR A 203 23.45 1.81 40.69
C THR A 203 22.74 2.47 41.86
N THR A 204 22.52 3.78 41.77
CA THR A 204 21.88 4.57 42.83
C THR A 204 20.37 4.63 42.62
N ASN A 205 19.92 4.96 41.41
CA ASN A 205 18.52 5.13 41.06
C ASN A 205 18.18 4.35 39.80
N PHE A 206 17.00 3.76 39.73
CA PHE A 206 16.55 3.01 38.55
C PHE A 206 15.02 2.97 38.41
N ASP A 207 14.56 2.67 37.20
CA ASP A 207 13.18 2.26 36.90
C ASP A 207 13.21 1.28 35.71
N ASN A 208 12.20 0.42 35.61
CA ASN A 208 12.05 -0.52 34.50
C ASN A 208 10.66 -0.39 33.90
N LYS A 209 10.58 -0.23 32.58
CA LYS A 209 9.32 -0.19 31.82
C LYS A 209 9.30 -1.31 30.80
N THR A 210 8.14 -1.94 30.64
CA THR A 210 7.92 -2.94 29.59
C THR A 210 6.91 -2.41 28.58
N PHE A 211 7.24 -2.55 27.30
CA PHE A 211 6.39 -2.17 26.17
C PHE A 211 6.15 -3.39 25.29
N SER A 212 4.95 -3.49 24.71
CA SER A 212 4.66 -4.49 23.68
C SER A 212 4.89 -3.88 22.31
N LEU A 213 5.60 -4.60 21.45
CA LEU A 213 5.85 -4.24 20.05
C LEU A 213 5.37 -5.36 19.15
N THR A 214 4.78 -5.01 18.01
CA THR A 214 4.31 -5.98 17.02
C THR A 214 5.22 -5.98 15.81
N VAL A 215 5.84 -7.12 15.50
CA VAL A 215 6.53 -7.35 14.24
C VAL A 215 5.53 -7.91 13.23
N LEU A 216 5.27 -7.17 12.17
CA LEU A 216 4.35 -7.55 11.11
C LEU A 216 4.94 -8.64 10.23
N GLN A 217 4.07 -9.46 9.67
CA GLN A 217 4.45 -10.50 8.72
C GLN A 217 4.76 -9.88 7.36
N MET A 218 5.92 -10.21 6.80
CA MET A 218 6.38 -9.71 5.52
C MET A 218 6.67 -10.89 4.59
N PRO A 219 5.99 -10.99 3.43
CA PRO A 219 6.22 -12.09 2.51
C PRO A 219 7.63 -11.96 1.91
N THR A 220 8.40 -13.05 1.93
CA THR A 220 9.77 -13.09 1.40
C THR A 220 9.96 -14.09 0.28
N SER A 221 9.22 -15.20 0.29
CA SER A 221 9.36 -16.24 -0.72
C SER A 221 8.02 -16.92 -1.03
N LEU A 222 7.92 -17.44 -2.25
CA LEU A 222 6.73 -18.08 -2.79
C LEU A 222 7.17 -19.35 -3.51
N GLU A 223 6.55 -20.48 -3.18
CA GLU A 223 6.85 -21.78 -3.76
C GLU A 223 5.61 -22.39 -4.42
N ILE A 224 5.79 -23.07 -5.55
CA ILE A 224 4.74 -23.83 -6.22
C ILE A 224 5.01 -25.33 -6.04
N SER A 225 4.08 -26.01 -5.39
CA SER A 225 4.05 -27.47 -5.29
C SER A 225 3.20 -28.04 -6.44
N SER A 226 3.81 -28.83 -7.32
CA SER A 226 3.16 -29.55 -8.42
C SER A 226 4.05 -30.71 -8.87
N LEU A 227 3.48 -31.66 -9.60
CA LEU A 227 4.25 -32.70 -10.31
C LEU A 227 5.09 -32.08 -11.43
N ASP A 228 6.26 -32.65 -11.70
CA ASP A 228 7.16 -32.21 -12.78
C ASP A 228 6.70 -32.69 -14.16
N GLY A 229 5.81 -33.69 -14.22
CA GLY A 229 5.22 -34.16 -15.46
C GLY A 229 3.84 -34.77 -15.28
N VAL A 230 3.00 -34.60 -16.29
CA VAL A 230 1.59 -35.01 -16.28
C VAL A 230 1.21 -35.65 -17.62
N ASP A 231 0.41 -36.71 -17.56
CA ASP A 231 -0.13 -37.38 -18.74
C ASP A 231 -1.43 -36.68 -19.19
N PRO A 232 -1.64 -36.45 -20.50
CA PRO A 232 -2.92 -35.94 -21.00
C PRO A 232 -4.09 -36.83 -20.59
N GLY A 233 -5.20 -36.20 -20.19
CA GLY A 233 -6.37 -36.87 -19.63
C GLY A 233 -6.32 -37.10 -18.11
N SER A 234 -5.17 -36.93 -17.47
CA SER A 234 -5.03 -37.06 -16.01
C SER A 234 -5.29 -35.75 -15.26
N GLU A 235 -5.58 -35.88 -13.97
CA GLU A 235 -5.76 -34.76 -13.05
C GLU A 235 -4.42 -34.45 -12.36
N MET A 236 -3.97 -33.19 -12.46
CA MET A 236 -2.81 -32.68 -11.75
C MET A 236 -3.26 -31.80 -10.57
N THR A 237 -2.74 -32.10 -9.38
CA THR A 237 -2.87 -31.24 -8.21
C THR A 237 -1.70 -30.27 -8.13
N TYR A 238 -2.00 -29.03 -7.75
CA TYR A 238 -0.99 -28.01 -7.52
C TYR A 238 -1.43 -27.06 -6.41
N SER A 239 -0.48 -26.49 -5.69
CA SER A 239 -0.69 -25.47 -4.67
C SER A 239 0.46 -24.48 -4.68
N ALA A 240 0.25 -23.32 -4.09
CA ALA A 240 1.30 -22.34 -3.85
C ALA A 240 1.38 -22.02 -2.36
N MET A 241 2.59 -21.87 -1.84
CA MET A 241 2.86 -21.56 -0.43
C MET A 241 3.66 -20.26 -0.34
N LEU A 242 3.11 -19.28 0.37
CA LEU A 242 3.78 -18.02 0.66
C LEU A 242 4.46 -18.11 2.03
N TYR A 243 5.73 -17.72 2.12
CA TYR A 243 6.49 -17.74 3.36
C TYR A 243 6.89 -16.32 3.78
N ASP A 244 6.92 -16.11 5.10
CA ASP A 244 7.32 -14.86 5.71
C ASP A 244 8.84 -14.74 5.91
N GLN A 245 9.27 -13.69 6.59
CA GLN A 245 10.68 -13.41 6.83
C GLN A 245 11.41 -14.45 7.69
N ALA A 246 10.70 -15.20 8.52
CA ALA A 246 11.24 -16.29 9.32
C ALA A 246 11.06 -17.65 8.64
N HIS A 247 10.67 -17.65 7.35
CA HIS A 247 10.34 -18.84 6.58
C HIS A 247 9.12 -19.61 7.14
N ASP A 248 8.27 -18.94 7.93
CA ASP A 248 7.00 -19.50 8.37
C ASP A 248 5.96 -19.35 7.26
N SER A 249 5.09 -20.35 7.11
CA SER A 249 3.98 -20.30 6.17
C SER A 249 3.00 -19.18 6.53
N MET A 250 2.74 -18.29 5.58
CA MET A 250 1.70 -17.26 5.70
C MET A 250 0.38 -17.88 5.28
N GLU A 251 -0.56 -18.06 6.21
CA GLU A 251 -1.88 -18.66 5.93
C GLU A 251 -2.94 -17.63 5.50
N GLY A 252 -3.90 -18.05 4.67
CA GLY A 252 -5.04 -17.22 4.28
C GLY A 252 -4.79 -16.11 3.23
N PHE A 253 -3.54 -15.85 2.87
CA PHE A 253 -3.18 -14.88 1.83
C PHE A 253 -3.54 -15.37 0.41
N PRO A 254 -4.09 -14.52 -0.46
CA PRO A 254 -4.39 -14.90 -1.83
C PRO A 254 -3.11 -14.99 -2.68
N VAL A 255 -3.04 -16.02 -3.52
CA VAL A 255 -1.95 -16.22 -4.49
C VAL A 255 -2.54 -16.39 -5.88
N ALA A 256 -2.18 -15.50 -6.81
CA ALA A 256 -2.62 -15.57 -8.19
C ALA A 256 -1.82 -16.64 -8.94
N ILE A 257 -2.48 -17.69 -9.43
CA ILE A 257 -1.83 -18.76 -10.20
C ILE A 257 -2.33 -18.73 -11.64
N ASN A 258 -1.40 -18.58 -12.59
CA ASN A 258 -1.66 -18.66 -14.02
C ASN A 258 -0.90 -19.84 -14.62
N ILE A 259 -1.57 -20.63 -15.44
CA ILE A 259 -0.99 -21.77 -16.14
C ILE A 259 -1.03 -21.49 -17.64
N TYR A 260 0.14 -21.61 -18.27
CA TYR A 260 0.38 -21.36 -19.68
C TYR A 260 0.76 -22.65 -20.40
N ASP A 261 0.20 -22.84 -21.59
CA ASP A 261 0.61 -23.93 -22.48
C ASP A 261 1.96 -23.63 -23.17
N VAL A 262 2.40 -24.55 -24.01
CA VAL A 262 3.63 -24.41 -24.83
C VAL A 262 3.61 -23.18 -25.76
N ASN A 263 2.44 -22.65 -26.08
CA ASN A 263 2.25 -21.48 -26.92
C ASN A 263 2.12 -20.18 -26.11
N SER A 264 2.37 -20.24 -24.79
CA SER A 264 2.18 -19.12 -23.85
C SER A 264 0.74 -18.61 -23.76
N GLN A 265 -0.26 -19.46 -24.09
CA GLN A 265 -1.68 -19.13 -23.90
C GLN A 265 -2.11 -19.51 -22.49
N ILE A 266 -2.86 -18.62 -21.84
CA ILE A 266 -3.40 -18.87 -20.50
C ILE A 266 -4.50 -19.92 -20.60
N ILE A 267 -4.25 -21.09 -20.02
CA ILE A 267 -5.21 -22.20 -19.94
C ILE A 267 -6.09 -22.08 -18.70
N LYS A 268 -5.51 -21.65 -17.57
CA LYS A 268 -6.22 -21.48 -16.31
C LYS A 268 -5.63 -20.32 -15.50
N SER A 269 -6.51 -19.54 -14.89
CA SER A 269 -6.16 -18.45 -13.97
C SER A 269 -7.08 -18.53 -12.76
N ILE A 270 -6.49 -18.63 -11.57
CA ILE A 270 -7.20 -18.75 -10.29
C ILE A 270 -6.51 -17.94 -9.20
N LEU A 271 -7.23 -17.67 -8.10
CA LEU A 271 -6.74 -16.93 -6.95
C LEU A 271 -6.99 -17.71 -5.64
N PRO A 272 -6.39 -18.91 -5.46
CA PRO A 272 -6.53 -19.68 -4.23
C PRO A 272 -5.87 -18.98 -3.04
N LYS A 273 -6.19 -19.44 -1.83
CA LYS A 273 -5.39 -19.10 -0.66
C LYS A 273 -4.10 -19.92 -0.67
N THR A 274 -3.02 -19.33 -0.17
CA THR A 274 -1.79 -20.01 0.25
C THR A 274 -2.09 -21.35 0.95
N GLY A 275 -1.40 -22.41 0.53
CA GLY A 275 -1.60 -23.80 0.99
C GLY A 275 -2.82 -24.52 0.41
N GLU A 276 -3.78 -23.82 -0.21
CA GLU A 276 -4.96 -24.44 -0.81
C GLU A 276 -4.59 -25.18 -2.10
N SER A 277 -4.92 -26.46 -2.14
CA SER A 277 -4.67 -27.31 -3.31
C SER A 277 -5.75 -27.13 -4.36
N SER A 278 -5.34 -26.85 -5.59
CA SER A 278 -6.18 -26.75 -6.77
C SER A 278 -5.91 -27.90 -7.72
N LYS A 279 -6.89 -28.18 -8.59
CA LYS A 279 -6.83 -29.28 -9.56
C LYS A 279 -6.95 -28.77 -10.99
N LEU A 280 -6.21 -29.39 -11.91
CA LEU A 280 -6.30 -29.15 -13.35
C LEU A 280 -6.35 -30.50 -14.08
N ILE A 281 -7.42 -30.71 -14.85
CA ILE A 281 -7.52 -31.83 -15.77
C ILE A 281 -6.90 -31.38 -17.09
N ILE A 282 -5.87 -32.08 -17.53
CA ILE A 282 -5.21 -31.79 -18.82
C ILE A 282 -6.03 -32.48 -19.92
N PRO A 283 -6.53 -31.76 -20.95
CA PRO A 283 -7.22 -32.41 -22.06
C PRO A 283 -6.35 -33.46 -22.77
N LYS A 284 -6.94 -34.55 -23.28
CA LYS A 284 -6.20 -35.62 -23.98
C LYS A 284 -5.42 -35.14 -25.21
N ASN A 285 -5.91 -34.08 -25.84
CA ASN A 285 -5.33 -33.43 -27.01
C ASN A 285 -4.50 -32.17 -26.67
N ALA A 286 -4.21 -31.92 -25.38
CA ALA A 286 -3.44 -30.76 -24.96
C ALA A 286 -2.00 -30.83 -25.49
N PRO A 287 -1.42 -29.74 -26.04
CA PRO A 287 -0.09 -29.75 -26.62
C PRO A 287 0.97 -30.33 -25.66
N TYR A 288 1.73 -31.33 -26.12
CA TYR A 288 2.84 -31.90 -25.35
C TYR A 288 4.01 -30.90 -25.28
N GLY A 289 4.81 -30.98 -24.21
CA GLY A 289 5.98 -30.13 -24.02
C GLY A 289 6.00 -29.42 -22.66
N GLN A 290 6.86 -28.40 -22.55
CA GLN A 290 7.04 -27.63 -21.32
C GLN A 290 5.94 -26.58 -21.16
N TRP A 291 5.15 -26.74 -20.10
CA TRP A 291 4.14 -25.79 -19.67
C TRP A 291 4.68 -24.96 -18.52
N ASN A 292 4.20 -23.73 -18.39
CA ASN A 292 4.66 -22.79 -17.39
C ASN A 292 3.54 -22.47 -16.40
N MET A 293 3.83 -22.56 -15.11
CA MET A 293 2.96 -22.13 -14.03
C MET A 293 3.60 -20.96 -13.30
N THR A 294 2.95 -19.81 -13.31
CA THR A 294 3.40 -18.64 -12.54
C THR A 294 2.49 -18.46 -11.34
N ALA A 295 3.07 -18.24 -10.17
CA ALA A 295 2.36 -17.82 -8.97
C ALA A 295 2.85 -16.42 -8.59
N GLU A 296 1.92 -15.53 -8.25
CA GLU A 296 2.20 -14.16 -7.87
C GLU A 296 1.40 -13.79 -6.62
N SER A 297 2.06 -13.22 -5.62
CA SER A 297 1.42 -12.63 -4.45
C SER A 297 2.20 -11.39 -4.03
N GLU A 298 1.50 -10.29 -3.79
CA GLU A 298 2.08 -8.97 -3.52
C GLU A 298 3.08 -8.49 -4.57
N LYS A 299 4.38 -8.65 -4.33
CA LYS A 299 5.49 -8.28 -5.23
C LYS A 299 6.40 -9.45 -5.56
N ILE A 300 6.03 -10.66 -5.13
CA ILE A 300 6.82 -11.86 -5.33
C ILE A 300 6.12 -12.68 -6.41
N ALA A 301 6.90 -13.02 -7.43
CA ALA A 301 6.47 -13.90 -8.50
C ALA A 301 7.46 -15.05 -8.62
N VAL A 302 6.93 -16.27 -8.73
CA VAL A 302 7.71 -17.47 -8.98
C VAL A 302 7.15 -18.16 -10.22
N ASN A 303 8.03 -18.83 -10.95
CA ASN A 303 7.70 -19.60 -12.15
C ASN A 303 8.16 -21.04 -11.92
N LYS A 304 7.27 -22.00 -12.15
CA LYS A 304 7.55 -23.42 -12.18
C LYS A 304 7.16 -24.00 -13.54
N VAL A 305 8.08 -24.73 -14.15
CA VAL A 305 7.85 -25.45 -15.40
C VAL A 305 7.50 -26.90 -15.10
N PHE A 306 6.50 -27.45 -15.79
CA PHE A 306 6.16 -28.87 -15.75
C PHE A 306 5.94 -29.41 -17.17
N TYR A 307 6.09 -30.72 -17.38
CA TYR A 307 6.08 -31.34 -18.70
C TYR A 307 4.78 -32.11 -18.98
N VAL A 308 4.06 -31.74 -20.03
CA VAL A 308 2.92 -32.52 -20.54
C VAL A 308 3.44 -33.58 -21.50
N ARG A 309 3.20 -34.87 -21.19
CA ARG A 309 3.70 -35.99 -21.98
C ARG A 309 2.93 -36.17 -23.30
N GLU A 310 3.54 -36.93 -24.21
CA GLU A 310 2.87 -37.35 -25.44
C GLU A 310 1.76 -38.36 -25.13
N ASN A 311 0.61 -38.21 -25.78
CA ASN A 311 -0.51 -39.13 -25.75
C ASN A 311 -0.84 -39.58 -27.18
N LYS A 312 -0.50 -40.84 -27.51
CA LYS A 312 -0.75 -41.47 -28.82
C LYS A 312 -2.01 -42.35 -28.73
N GLU A 313 -3.18 -41.70 -28.73
CA GLU A 313 -4.49 -42.35 -28.55
C GLU A 313 -5.44 -42.03 -29.71
N ALA A 314 -6.21 -43.02 -30.15
CA ALA A 314 -7.29 -42.86 -31.13
C ALA A 314 -8.61 -43.43 -30.59
N GLU A 315 -9.71 -42.80 -31.02
CA GLU A 315 -11.07 -43.26 -30.77
C GLU A 315 -11.60 -43.99 -32.01
N PHE A 316 -12.21 -45.16 -31.79
CA PHE A 316 -12.79 -46.00 -32.83
C PHE A 316 -14.31 -46.05 -32.66
N GLU A 317 -15.05 -45.53 -33.65
CA GLU A 317 -16.51 -45.50 -33.67
C GLU A 317 -17.01 -46.22 -34.92
N ILE A 318 -17.84 -47.25 -34.74
CA ILE A 318 -18.43 -48.00 -35.86
C ILE A 318 -19.90 -47.60 -35.98
N THR A 319 -20.26 -46.95 -37.09
CA THR A 319 -21.65 -46.56 -37.38
C THR A 319 -22.07 -47.09 -38.75
N ASN A 320 -23.05 -47.98 -38.76
CA ASN A 320 -23.52 -48.68 -39.97
C ASN A 320 -22.38 -49.43 -40.68
N ARG A 321 -21.98 -48.98 -41.87
CA ARG A 321 -20.90 -49.59 -42.67
C ARG A 321 -19.61 -48.78 -42.64
N THR A 322 -19.52 -47.79 -41.74
CA THR A 322 -18.39 -46.87 -41.69
C THR A 322 -17.68 -46.99 -40.35
N LEU A 323 -16.39 -47.29 -40.40
CA LEU A 323 -15.47 -47.16 -39.27
C LEU A 323 -14.90 -45.74 -39.29
N ILE A 324 -15.18 -45.00 -38.23
CA ILE A 324 -14.67 -43.65 -37.98
C ILE A 324 -13.52 -43.78 -36.98
N ILE A 325 -12.35 -43.33 -37.39
CA ILE A 325 -11.14 -43.33 -36.55
C ILE A 325 -10.77 -41.87 -36.31
N ARG A 326 -10.70 -41.44 -35.04
CA ARG A 326 -10.35 -40.06 -34.68
C ARG A 326 -9.11 -40.04 -33.79
N ASN A 327 -8.10 -39.25 -34.14
CA ASN A 327 -6.97 -39.01 -33.24
C ASN A 327 -7.43 -38.10 -32.09
N VAL A 328 -7.52 -38.66 -30.88
CA VAL A 328 -7.87 -37.93 -29.65
C VAL A 328 -6.65 -37.54 -28.82
N GLY A 329 -5.47 -38.02 -29.24
CA GLY A 329 -4.17 -37.70 -28.67
C GLY A 329 -3.65 -36.31 -29.06
N ASN A 330 -2.52 -35.95 -28.46
CA ASN A 330 -1.86 -34.66 -28.67
C ASN A 330 -0.64 -34.71 -29.61
N VAL A 331 -0.34 -35.88 -30.16
CA VAL A 331 0.69 -36.12 -31.18
C VAL A 331 0.08 -36.83 -32.39
N PRO A 332 0.73 -36.80 -33.57
CA PRO A 332 0.30 -37.59 -34.72
C PRO A 332 0.14 -39.08 -34.34
N TYR A 333 -0.98 -39.66 -34.76
CA TYR A 333 -1.29 -41.06 -34.52
C TYR A 333 -0.73 -41.89 -35.67
N ASP A 334 0.47 -42.43 -35.47
CA ASP A 334 1.22 -43.27 -36.41
C ASP A 334 1.32 -44.69 -35.82
N LYS A 335 0.28 -45.50 -36.04
CA LYS A 335 0.16 -46.88 -35.52
C LYS A 335 -0.46 -47.80 -36.57
N ILE A 336 -0.17 -49.09 -36.44
CA ILE A 336 -0.89 -50.15 -37.16
C ILE A 336 -2.15 -50.54 -36.38
N ILE A 337 -3.27 -50.71 -37.09
CA ILE A 337 -4.51 -51.23 -36.51
C ILE A 337 -4.89 -52.56 -37.18
N GLN A 338 -5.53 -53.41 -36.40
CA GLN A 338 -6.08 -54.68 -36.84
C GLN A 338 -7.61 -54.58 -36.89
N ILE A 339 -8.19 -54.75 -38.08
CA ILE A 339 -9.63 -54.75 -38.33
C ILE A 339 -10.06 -56.18 -38.64
N THR A 340 -10.92 -56.76 -37.82
CA THR A 340 -11.43 -58.13 -37.99
C THR A 340 -12.91 -58.08 -38.32
N ILE A 341 -13.31 -58.67 -39.45
CA ILE A 341 -14.69 -58.76 -39.93
C ILE A 341 -15.03 -60.26 -40.03
N GLY A 342 -15.83 -60.76 -39.08
CA GLY A 342 -16.05 -62.20 -38.94
C GLY A 342 -14.73 -62.94 -38.68
N ASN A 343 -14.33 -63.83 -39.59
CA ASN A 343 -13.08 -64.62 -39.47
C ASN A 343 -11.91 -64.02 -40.26
N THR A 344 -12.10 -62.86 -40.88
CA THR A 344 -11.09 -62.26 -41.76
C THR A 344 -10.48 -61.06 -41.06
N THR A 345 -9.15 -60.99 -41.02
CA THR A 345 -8.40 -59.89 -40.42
C THR A 345 -7.66 -59.10 -41.49
N LYS A 346 -7.74 -57.78 -41.44
CA LYS A 346 -7.01 -56.84 -42.28
C LYS A 346 -6.18 -55.89 -41.40
N ILE A 347 -4.90 -55.73 -41.71
CA ILE A 347 -4.00 -54.82 -41.02
C ILE A 347 -3.90 -53.54 -41.86
N GLN A 348 -4.04 -52.40 -41.21
CA GLN A 348 -3.96 -51.08 -41.86
C GLN A 348 -2.98 -50.19 -41.08
N HIS A 349 -2.04 -49.57 -41.79
CA HIS A 349 -1.21 -48.52 -41.21
C HIS A 349 -1.96 -47.19 -41.24
N LEU A 350 -2.03 -46.51 -40.10
CA LEU A 350 -2.68 -45.21 -39.96
C LEU A 350 -1.63 -44.15 -39.63
N ASN A 351 -1.69 -43.03 -40.35
CA ASN A 351 -0.94 -41.82 -40.03
C ASN A 351 -1.93 -40.65 -40.02
N LEU A 352 -2.44 -40.32 -38.83
CA LEU A 352 -3.40 -39.24 -38.63
C LEU A 352 -2.69 -38.05 -37.99
N SER A 353 -2.90 -36.85 -38.53
CA SER A 353 -2.49 -35.62 -37.85
C SER A 353 -3.19 -35.48 -36.49
N THR A 354 -2.73 -34.55 -35.65
CA THR A 354 -3.45 -34.19 -34.42
C THR A 354 -4.87 -33.72 -34.77
N ALA A 355 -5.87 -34.23 -34.04
CA ALA A 355 -7.30 -34.06 -34.36
C ALA A 355 -7.74 -34.54 -35.76
N GLY A 356 -6.89 -35.27 -36.48
CA GLY A 356 -7.21 -35.89 -37.75
C GLY A 356 -8.25 -37.00 -37.59
N SER A 357 -9.03 -37.24 -38.64
CA SER A 357 -9.96 -38.36 -38.68
C SER A 357 -9.89 -39.09 -40.02
N LEU A 358 -10.11 -40.39 -39.98
CA LEU A 358 -10.17 -41.25 -41.16
C LEU A 358 -11.49 -42.02 -41.15
N LEU A 359 -12.18 -41.96 -42.28
CA LEU A 359 -13.38 -42.74 -42.54
C LEU A 359 -12.98 -43.94 -43.40
N LEU A 360 -13.34 -45.13 -42.96
CA LEU A 360 -13.15 -46.37 -43.71
C LEU A 360 -14.52 -47.01 -43.94
N GLU A 361 -14.86 -47.24 -45.20
CA GLU A 361 -16.04 -48.01 -45.57
C GLU A 361 -15.71 -49.51 -45.46
N LEU A 362 -16.56 -50.22 -44.73
CA LEU A 362 -16.49 -51.65 -44.49
C LEU A 362 -17.45 -52.35 -45.45
N SER A 363 -16.97 -53.34 -46.19
CA SER A 363 -17.80 -54.17 -47.07
C SER A 363 -17.54 -55.65 -46.82
N ALA A 364 -18.59 -56.46 -46.90
CA ALA A 364 -18.55 -57.92 -46.85
C ALA A 364 -19.80 -58.48 -47.58
N PRO A 365 -19.82 -59.78 -47.98
CA PRO A 365 -21.03 -60.43 -48.50
C PRO A 365 -22.24 -60.19 -47.62
N ASP A 366 -23.43 -59.98 -48.22
CA ASP A 366 -24.64 -59.58 -47.50
C ASP A 366 -24.87 -60.40 -46.21
N GLY A 367 -24.82 -59.72 -45.06
CA GLY A 367 -24.91 -60.37 -43.76
C GLY A 367 -24.64 -59.43 -42.59
N ILE A 368 -24.89 -59.92 -41.38
CA ILE A 368 -24.55 -59.23 -40.13
C ILE A 368 -23.23 -59.80 -39.63
N TYR A 369 -22.23 -58.95 -39.46
CA TYR A 369 -20.89 -59.34 -39.02
C TYR A 369 -20.56 -58.69 -37.67
N ASP A 370 -19.82 -59.43 -36.86
CA ASP A 370 -19.06 -58.88 -35.75
C ASP A 370 -17.80 -58.22 -36.32
N VAL A 371 -17.71 -56.91 -36.15
CA VAL A 371 -16.54 -56.11 -36.54
C VAL A 371 -15.80 -55.71 -35.28
N GLU A 372 -14.50 -56.03 -35.23
CA GLU A 372 -13.59 -55.68 -34.15
C GLU A 372 -12.42 -54.84 -34.69
N VAL A 373 -12.09 -53.75 -34.01
CA VAL A 373 -10.91 -52.92 -34.29
C VAL A 373 -10.04 -52.88 -33.05
N ASN A 374 -8.75 -53.15 -33.22
CA ASN A 374 -7.77 -53.20 -32.13
C ASN A 374 -6.45 -52.56 -32.58
N ASP A 375 -5.90 -51.65 -31.78
CA ASP A 375 -4.58 -51.05 -31.99
C ASP A 375 -3.50 -51.53 -31.00
N GLY A 376 -3.84 -52.49 -30.15
CA GLY A 376 -3.02 -53.01 -29.05
C GLY A 376 -3.42 -52.46 -27.68
N ASP A 377 -3.92 -51.24 -27.62
CA ASP A 377 -4.26 -50.53 -26.37
C ASP A 377 -5.78 -50.34 -26.21
N VAL A 378 -6.46 -50.03 -27.31
CA VAL A 378 -7.90 -49.73 -27.38
C VAL A 378 -8.58 -50.73 -28.33
N LYS A 379 -9.72 -51.26 -27.87
CA LYS A 379 -10.55 -52.21 -28.62
C LYS A 379 -11.98 -51.71 -28.73
N ALA A 380 -12.51 -51.70 -29.96
CA ALA A 380 -13.92 -51.40 -30.25
C ALA A 380 -14.56 -52.56 -31.01
N ASN A 381 -15.80 -52.89 -30.66
CA ASN A 381 -16.56 -53.96 -31.30
C ASN A 381 -18.01 -53.55 -31.58
N ALA A 382 -18.53 -53.91 -32.75
CA ALA A 382 -19.92 -53.66 -33.13
C ALA A 382 -20.45 -54.73 -34.09
N LYS A 383 -21.75 -55.01 -33.98
CA LYS A 383 -22.48 -55.81 -34.97
C LYS A 383 -23.05 -54.90 -36.05
N VAL A 384 -22.65 -55.11 -37.29
CA VAL A 384 -23.04 -54.26 -38.41
C VAL A 384 -23.52 -55.07 -39.60
N SER A 385 -24.55 -54.56 -40.27
CA SER A 385 -25.05 -55.13 -41.53
C SER A 385 -24.19 -54.61 -42.67
N LEU A 386 -23.41 -55.50 -43.28
CA LEU A 386 -22.51 -55.20 -44.38
C LEU A 386 -23.07 -55.76 -45.69
N THR A 387 -22.81 -55.05 -46.78
CA THR A 387 -23.25 -55.41 -48.14
C THR A 387 -22.11 -55.18 -49.11
N GLY A 388 -21.83 -56.14 -50.00
CA GLY A 388 -20.65 -56.11 -50.88
C GLY A 388 -20.26 -57.48 -51.45
N ASN A 389 -19.28 -57.52 -52.35
CA ASN A 389 -18.86 -58.77 -53.02
C ASN A 389 -17.77 -59.56 -52.26
N ALA A 390 -17.00 -58.87 -51.41
CA ALA A 390 -15.88 -59.45 -50.66
C ALA A 390 -15.64 -58.64 -49.39
N VAL A 391 -14.97 -59.25 -48.41
CA VAL A 391 -14.50 -58.56 -47.21
C VAL A 391 -13.42 -57.55 -47.63
N ASP A 392 -13.71 -56.26 -47.48
CA ASP A 392 -12.79 -55.20 -47.83
C ASP A 392 -12.97 -53.99 -46.91
N VAL A 393 -11.91 -53.21 -46.80
CA VAL A 393 -11.84 -51.95 -46.05
C VAL A 393 -11.26 -50.92 -46.99
N ARG A 394 -12.06 -49.92 -47.38
CA ARG A 394 -11.69 -48.90 -48.36
C ARG A 394 -11.83 -47.51 -47.78
N SER A 395 -10.91 -46.61 -48.09
CA SER A 395 -11.16 -45.18 -47.87
C SER A 395 -12.11 -44.68 -48.96
N PRO A 396 -13.21 -43.99 -48.63
CA PRO A 396 -14.10 -43.39 -49.64
C PRO A 396 -13.38 -42.34 -50.49
N TYR A 397 -12.22 -41.84 -50.04
CA TYR A 397 -11.39 -40.86 -50.74
C TYR A 397 -10.30 -41.46 -51.64
N ASP A 398 -10.05 -42.77 -51.58
CA ASP A 398 -9.08 -43.45 -52.47
C ASP A 398 -9.57 -43.51 -53.93
N ASN A 399 -10.88 -43.32 -54.15
CA ASN A 399 -11.43 -42.96 -55.45
C ASN A 399 -11.25 -41.45 -55.67
N SER A 400 -9.98 -41.03 -55.76
CA SER A 400 -9.49 -39.70 -56.10
C SER A 400 -10.58 -38.76 -56.67
N ALA A 401 -11.07 -37.84 -55.82
CA ALA A 401 -11.83 -36.66 -56.26
C ALA A 401 -11.02 -35.75 -57.21
N LEU A 402 -9.71 -36.01 -57.36
CA LEU A 402 -8.85 -35.50 -58.43
C LEU A 402 -9.15 -36.10 -59.83
N GLY A 403 -9.90 -37.20 -59.92
CA GLY A 403 -10.39 -37.76 -61.19
C GLY A 403 -11.42 -36.87 -61.90
N PHE A 404 -12.08 -35.95 -61.19
CA PHE A 404 -12.95 -34.95 -61.82
C PHE A 404 -12.17 -33.71 -62.29
N MET A 405 -11.04 -33.38 -61.66
CA MET A 405 -10.20 -32.26 -62.11
C MET A 405 -9.29 -32.61 -63.30
N SER A 406 -8.88 -33.87 -63.47
CA SER A 406 -8.02 -34.25 -64.60
C SER A 406 -8.73 -34.20 -65.96
N LYS A 407 -10.07 -34.29 -66.00
CA LYS A 407 -10.87 -34.10 -67.24
C LYS A 407 -11.39 -32.67 -67.43
N GLY A 408 -11.21 -31.78 -66.44
CA GLY A 408 -11.73 -30.41 -66.44
C GLY A 408 -10.67 -29.32 -66.25
N PHE A 409 -9.38 -29.65 -66.19
CA PHE A 409 -8.30 -28.69 -65.95
C PHE A 409 -8.36 -27.49 -66.91
N PHE A 410 -8.60 -27.73 -68.20
CA PHE A 410 -8.74 -26.66 -69.19
C PHE A 410 -10.01 -25.81 -68.99
N ALA A 411 -11.11 -26.40 -68.50
CA ALA A 411 -12.33 -25.65 -68.20
C ALA A 411 -12.14 -24.75 -66.98
N TRP A 412 -11.43 -25.20 -65.94
CA TRP A 412 -11.11 -24.39 -64.77
C TRP A 412 -10.11 -23.28 -65.07
N VAL A 413 -9.09 -23.54 -65.89
CA VAL A 413 -8.18 -22.49 -66.39
C VAL A 413 -8.96 -21.42 -67.17
N PHE A 414 -9.93 -21.83 -68.00
CA PHE A 414 -10.81 -20.90 -68.71
C PHE A 414 -11.67 -20.05 -67.74
N VAL A 415 -12.25 -20.66 -66.70
CA VAL A 415 -13.03 -19.93 -65.67
C VAL A 415 -12.16 -18.92 -64.93
N PHE A 416 -10.93 -19.28 -64.54
CA PHE A 416 -10.01 -18.36 -63.87
C PHE A 416 -9.55 -17.21 -64.78
N ILE A 417 -9.37 -17.46 -66.09
CA ILE A 417 -9.07 -16.41 -67.07
C ILE A 417 -10.25 -15.44 -67.19
N VAL A 418 -11.48 -15.94 -67.33
CA VAL A 418 -12.69 -15.11 -67.42
C VAL A 418 -12.88 -14.29 -66.13
N LEU A 419 -12.67 -14.89 -64.97
CA LEU A 419 -12.76 -14.21 -63.68
C LEU A 419 -11.66 -13.13 -63.53
N GLY A 420 -10.44 -13.44 -63.95
CA GLY A 420 -9.31 -12.50 -63.96
C GLY A 420 -9.56 -11.30 -64.86
N VAL A 421 -10.14 -11.50 -66.04
CA VAL A 421 -10.56 -10.41 -66.94
C VAL A 421 -11.66 -9.55 -66.30
N PHE A 422 -12.62 -10.16 -65.61
CA PHE A 422 -13.68 -9.42 -64.91
C PHE A 422 -13.12 -8.54 -63.79
N ILE A 423 -12.21 -9.07 -62.98
CA ILE A 423 -11.53 -8.34 -61.91
C ILE A 423 -10.68 -7.20 -62.49
N PHE A 424 -9.95 -7.47 -63.58
CA PHE A 424 -9.12 -6.46 -64.25
C PHE A 424 -9.95 -5.29 -64.80
N ILE A 425 -11.09 -5.57 -65.43
CA ILE A 425 -12.04 -4.53 -65.90
C ILE A 425 -12.58 -3.71 -64.72
N PHE A 426 -12.89 -4.35 -63.59
CA PHE A 426 -13.40 -3.67 -62.40
C PHE A 426 -12.37 -2.71 -61.79
N VAL A 427 -11.11 -3.15 -61.69
CA VAL A 427 -9.99 -2.32 -61.19
C VAL A 427 -9.70 -1.14 -62.14
N MET A 428 -9.67 -1.37 -63.46
CA MET A 428 -9.50 -0.33 -64.47
C MET A 428 -10.63 0.73 -64.43
N LYS A 429 -11.86 0.33 -64.10
CA LYS A 429 -13.02 1.22 -64.02
C LYS A 429 -13.00 2.11 -62.77
N VAL A 430 -12.37 1.66 -61.68
CA VAL A 430 -12.22 2.42 -60.42
C VAL A 430 -11.06 3.43 -60.51
N TYR A 431 -9.97 3.11 -61.21
CA TYR A 431 -8.81 4.00 -61.35
C TYR A 431 -8.99 5.20 -62.29
N LYS A 432 -10.05 5.24 -63.11
CA LYS A 432 -10.33 6.36 -64.04
C LYS A 432 -11.21 7.50 -63.48
N LYS A 433 -11.58 7.50 -62.20
CA LYS A 433 -12.15 8.68 -61.54
C LYS A 433 -11.08 9.41 -60.73
N LYS A 434 -10.22 10.18 -61.43
CA LYS A 434 -9.38 11.21 -60.81
C LYS A 434 -10.26 12.38 -60.36
N SER A 435 -10.38 12.54 -59.05
CA SER A 435 -10.84 13.76 -58.41
C SER A 435 -9.82 14.86 -58.61
N VAL A 436 -10.21 15.85 -59.42
CA VAL A 436 -9.66 17.20 -59.44
C VAL A 436 -10.11 17.89 -58.15
N LEU A 437 -9.18 18.39 -57.35
CA LEU A 437 -9.39 19.59 -56.53
C LEU A 437 -8.03 20.23 -56.26
N PHE A 438 -7.78 21.28 -57.03
CA PHE A 438 -6.86 22.37 -56.74
C PHE A 438 -7.19 22.97 -55.37
N PHE A 439 -6.16 23.28 -54.56
CA PHE A 439 -6.26 24.41 -53.65
C PHE A 439 -4.95 25.19 -53.69
N ASP A 440 -5.14 26.47 -54.00
CA ASP A 440 -4.18 27.50 -54.34
C ASP A 440 -3.54 28.09 -53.08
N GLY A 441 -2.34 28.63 -53.24
CA GLY A 441 -1.53 29.16 -52.16
C GLY A 441 -2.00 30.54 -51.67
N SER A 442 -1.79 30.81 -50.38
CA SER A 442 -1.54 32.18 -49.90
C SER A 442 -0.86 32.18 -48.53
N LEU A 443 0.32 32.80 -48.51
CA LEU A 443 1.08 33.19 -47.32
C LEU A 443 0.30 34.24 -46.51
N PRO A 444 0.25 34.19 -45.17
CA PRO A 444 -0.15 35.34 -44.39
C PRO A 444 1.05 36.24 -44.11
N LYS A 445 0.90 37.49 -44.56
CA LYS A 445 1.78 38.64 -44.34
C LYS A 445 1.92 38.96 -42.85
N LYS A 446 3.16 39.29 -42.49
CA LYS A 446 3.58 40.08 -41.33
C LYS A 446 2.76 41.37 -41.26
N LYS A 447 2.18 41.70 -40.10
CA LYS A 447 1.62 43.02 -39.81
C LYS A 447 2.14 43.55 -38.47
N GLU A 448 2.60 44.79 -38.57
CA GLU A 448 3.28 45.59 -37.56
C GLU A 448 2.35 46.16 -36.49
N GLU A 449 3.04 46.70 -35.50
CA GLU A 449 2.65 47.43 -34.30
C GLU A 449 1.47 48.40 -34.42
N GLY A 450 0.63 48.40 -33.39
CA GLY A 450 -0.38 49.42 -33.13
C GLY A 450 -0.36 49.80 -31.64
N LYS A 451 -0.02 51.06 -31.39
CA LYS A 451 0.12 51.72 -30.09
C LYS A 451 -1.24 51.87 -29.36
N GLY A 452 -1.18 51.84 -28.02
CA GLY A 452 -1.88 52.79 -27.15
C GLY A 452 -3.31 52.47 -26.73
N GLY A 453 -3.47 52.06 -25.47
CA GLY A 453 -4.76 52.06 -24.76
C GLY A 453 -4.56 51.97 -23.25
N VAL A 454 -4.66 53.11 -22.56
CA VAL A 454 -4.56 53.22 -21.09
C VAL A 454 -5.84 52.66 -20.46
N VAL A 455 -5.72 51.63 -19.62
CA VAL A 455 -6.80 51.15 -18.75
C VAL A 455 -6.53 51.61 -17.33
N LYS A 456 -7.43 52.42 -16.76
CA LYS A 456 -7.41 52.85 -15.36
C LYS A 456 -7.57 51.65 -14.43
N LEU A 457 -6.62 51.48 -13.50
CA LEU A 457 -6.79 50.63 -12.32
C LEU A 457 -7.64 51.37 -11.28
N SER A 458 -8.67 50.70 -10.77
CA SER A 458 -9.32 51.03 -9.51
C SER A 458 -8.89 50.00 -8.45
N SER A 459 -8.17 50.47 -7.44
CA SER A 459 -7.80 49.74 -6.23
C SER A 459 -9.01 49.46 -5.34
N PRO A 460 -9.10 48.30 -4.67
CA PRO A 460 -9.84 48.17 -3.43
C PRO A 460 -8.86 48.15 -2.25
N THR A 461 -8.79 49.28 -1.56
CA THR A 461 -8.22 49.41 -0.22
C THR A 461 -9.36 49.15 0.77
N GLY A 462 -9.25 48.09 1.57
CA GLY A 462 -10.18 47.78 2.65
C GLY A 462 -9.47 46.96 3.73
N PRO A 463 -9.56 47.33 5.02
CA PRO A 463 -8.71 46.81 6.08
C PRO A 463 -9.16 45.41 6.53
N GLY A 464 -8.17 44.55 6.75
CA GLY A 464 -8.36 43.15 7.12
C GLY A 464 -9.11 42.96 8.44
N THR A 465 -10.09 42.07 8.40
CA THR A 465 -10.65 41.43 9.58
C THR A 465 -9.90 40.11 9.85
N PRO A 466 -9.68 39.75 11.12
CA PRO A 466 -8.93 38.55 11.48
C PRO A 466 -9.71 37.29 11.06
N TYR A 467 -9.07 36.48 10.23
CA TYR A 467 -9.61 35.23 9.69
C TYR A 467 -9.83 34.22 10.82
N ASN A 468 -11.09 34.03 11.20
CA ASN A 468 -11.50 33.00 12.14
C ASN A 468 -11.36 31.63 11.48
N LYS A 469 -10.57 30.77 12.13
CA LYS A 469 -10.24 29.40 11.75
C LYS A 469 -11.50 28.52 11.87
N HIS A 470 -12.41 28.61 10.92
CA HIS A 470 -13.46 27.60 10.76
C HIS A 470 -12.79 26.29 10.37
N GLN A 471 -12.93 25.28 11.24
CA GLN A 471 -12.62 23.90 10.92
C GLN A 471 -13.45 23.51 9.70
N ILE A 472 -12.79 23.44 8.54
CA ILE A 472 -13.39 22.91 7.32
C ILE A 472 -13.63 21.43 7.58
N GLU A 473 -14.89 21.07 7.74
CA GLU A 473 -15.36 19.69 7.77
C GLU A 473 -14.91 19.01 6.47
N TYR A 474 -13.93 18.09 6.56
CA TYR A 474 -13.34 17.40 5.42
C TYR A 474 -14.41 16.52 4.76
N VAL A 475 -15.06 17.05 3.73
CA VAL A 475 -15.97 16.30 2.86
C VAL A 475 -15.20 15.13 2.25
N SER A 476 -15.77 13.93 2.38
CA SER A 476 -15.26 12.58 2.07
C SER A 476 -14.77 12.34 0.63
N SER A 477 -13.83 13.15 0.16
CA SER A 477 -13.27 13.13 -1.19
C SER A 477 -12.07 12.17 -1.34
N GLU A 478 -11.91 11.21 -0.42
CA GLU A 478 -10.80 10.27 -0.44
C GLU A 478 -10.97 9.14 -1.47
N ALA A 479 -9.87 8.82 -2.16
CA ALA A 479 -9.67 7.58 -2.88
C ALA A 479 -8.65 6.72 -2.14
N LEU A 480 -8.96 5.44 -1.95
CA LEU A 480 -8.10 4.48 -1.26
C LEU A 480 -7.61 3.41 -2.26
N PRO A 481 -6.29 3.21 -2.38
CA PRO A 481 -5.78 2.08 -3.13
C PRO A 481 -6.08 0.80 -2.36
N SER A 482 -6.89 -0.09 -2.93
CA SER A 482 -7.18 -1.40 -2.35
C SER A 482 -7.39 -2.42 -3.46
N LEU A 483 -7.22 -3.71 -3.16
CA LEU A 483 -7.60 -4.77 -4.08
C LEU A 483 -9.13 -4.83 -4.13
N VAL A 484 -9.73 -4.41 -5.24
CA VAL A 484 -11.17 -4.36 -5.45
C VAL A 484 -11.54 -5.60 -6.24
N LEU A 485 -12.14 -6.60 -5.57
CA LEU A 485 -12.56 -7.85 -6.18
C LEU A 485 -13.84 -7.68 -7.02
N ASP A 486 -14.84 -6.97 -6.46
CA ASP A 486 -16.15 -6.76 -7.08
C ASP A 486 -16.31 -5.35 -7.69
N GLY A 487 -15.29 -4.91 -8.44
CA GLY A 487 -15.28 -3.58 -9.07
C GLY A 487 -15.50 -3.63 -10.57
N GLU A 488 -15.92 -2.50 -11.13
CA GLU A 488 -16.00 -2.36 -12.59
C GLU A 488 -14.65 -1.89 -13.13
N LYS A 489 -14.13 -2.60 -14.14
CA LYS A 489 -12.97 -2.13 -14.91
C LYS A 489 -13.41 -0.95 -15.78
N GLN A 490 -12.85 0.22 -15.53
CA GLN A 490 -13.22 1.45 -16.24
C GLN A 490 -12.00 2.31 -16.61
N ASP A 491 -12.13 3.02 -17.74
CA ASP A 491 -11.18 4.05 -18.16
C ASP A 491 -11.38 5.29 -17.30
N SER A 492 -10.36 5.65 -16.53
CA SER A 492 -10.39 6.80 -15.63
C SER A 492 -9.33 7.81 -16.02
N SER A 493 -9.68 9.09 -15.97
CA SER A 493 -8.71 10.16 -16.16
C SER A 493 -8.04 10.47 -14.83
N VAL A 494 -6.71 10.44 -14.80
CA VAL A 494 -5.93 10.65 -13.57
C VAL A 494 -5.07 11.89 -13.74
N ILE A 495 -5.14 12.79 -12.76
CA ILE A 495 -4.25 13.94 -12.59
C ILE A 495 -3.29 13.60 -11.46
N THR A 496 -2.00 13.86 -11.64
CA THR A 496 -1.03 13.85 -10.54
C THR A 496 -0.42 15.24 -10.43
N LEU A 497 -0.51 15.85 -9.25
CA LEU A 497 0.24 17.04 -8.86
C LEU A 497 1.42 16.60 -7.99
N LYS A 498 2.64 16.77 -8.50
CA LYS A 498 3.89 16.56 -7.79
C LYS A 498 4.36 17.89 -7.22
N VAL A 499 4.68 17.94 -5.92
CA VAL A 499 5.26 19.12 -5.27
C VAL A 499 6.65 18.78 -4.73
N ARG A 500 7.69 19.09 -5.49
CA ARG A 500 9.06 18.61 -5.21
C ARG A 500 9.65 19.13 -3.90
N ASN A 501 9.19 20.30 -3.47
CA ASN A 501 9.61 20.93 -2.22
C ASN A 501 8.53 20.85 -1.12
N TYR A 502 7.67 19.83 -1.14
CA TYR A 502 6.54 19.71 -0.21
C TYR A 502 6.94 19.77 1.27
N GLU A 503 7.98 19.02 1.68
CA GLU A 503 8.45 19.00 3.08
C GLU A 503 8.91 20.38 3.56
N GLN A 504 9.62 21.14 2.71
CA GLN A 504 10.06 22.51 3.01
C GLN A 504 8.89 23.49 3.13
N LEU A 505 7.83 23.27 2.36
CA LEU A 505 6.61 24.09 2.39
C LEU A 505 5.70 23.74 3.57
N LYS A 506 5.80 22.51 4.09
CA LYS A 506 5.02 22.02 5.24
C LYS A 506 5.56 22.53 6.58
N SER A 507 6.89 22.61 6.73
CA SER A 507 7.54 23.10 7.95
C SER A 507 7.35 24.61 8.15
N ASN A 508 7.32 25.36 7.05
CA ASN A 508 7.10 26.79 7.06
C ASN A 508 5.60 27.07 6.99
N ARG A 509 5.02 27.76 7.99
CA ARG A 509 3.61 28.24 7.97
C ARG A 509 3.39 29.27 6.85
N SER A 510 3.55 28.84 5.61
CA SER A 510 3.62 29.66 4.41
C SER A 510 2.27 29.64 3.69
N ASN A 511 2.00 30.69 2.91
CA ASN A 511 0.81 30.75 2.06
C ASN A 511 0.78 29.65 0.98
N ALA A 512 1.90 28.94 0.75
CA ALA A 512 2.00 27.88 -0.23
C ALA A 512 1.11 26.68 0.11
N ALA A 513 1.02 26.32 1.39
CA ALA A 513 0.13 25.25 1.84
C ALA A 513 -1.35 25.55 1.49
N SER A 514 -1.77 26.82 1.62
CA SER A 514 -3.12 27.24 1.24
C SER A 514 -3.37 27.10 -0.26
N ALA A 515 -2.39 27.45 -1.11
CA ALA A 515 -2.52 27.30 -2.56
C ALA A 515 -2.56 25.82 -2.99
N ILE A 516 -1.81 24.95 -2.32
CA ILE A 516 -1.86 23.50 -2.56
C ILE A 516 -3.23 22.94 -2.16
N GLU A 517 -3.79 23.34 -1.01
CA GLU A 517 -5.13 22.91 -0.61
C GLU A 517 -6.23 23.47 -1.53
N GLU A 518 -6.07 24.67 -2.07
CA GLU A 518 -6.98 25.22 -3.08
C GLU A 518 -6.91 24.43 -4.40
N ALA A 519 -5.72 23.97 -4.80
CA ALA A 519 -5.56 23.06 -5.93
C ALA A 519 -6.24 21.70 -5.69
N VAL A 520 -6.14 21.15 -4.46
CA VAL A 520 -6.85 19.93 -4.05
C VAL A 520 -8.36 20.13 -4.11
N LYS A 521 -8.84 21.29 -3.67
CA LYS A 521 -10.25 21.68 -3.70
C LYS A 521 -10.79 21.67 -5.13
N GLU A 522 -10.06 22.22 -6.11
CA GLU A 522 -10.48 22.21 -7.52
C GLU A 522 -10.68 20.78 -8.06
N ILE A 523 -9.87 19.79 -7.64
CA ILE A 523 -10.09 18.38 -7.99
C ILE A 523 -11.42 17.89 -7.42
N SER A 524 -11.68 18.14 -6.13
CA SER A 524 -12.87 17.66 -5.44
C SER A 524 -14.17 18.30 -5.95
N GLU A 525 -14.15 19.60 -6.26
CA GLU A 525 -15.31 20.35 -6.80
C GLU A 525 -15.72 19.83 -8.18
N ASN A 526 -14.77 19.30 -8.96
CA ASN A 526 -15.01 18.66 -10.24
C ASN A 526 -15.27 17.14 -10.13
N ARG A 527 -15.67 16.66 -8.94
CA ARG A 527 -15.99 15.26 -8.62
C ARG A 527 -14.81 14.28 -8.71
N GLY A 528 -13.58 14.76 -8.76
CA GLY A 528 -12.39 13.91 -8.60
C GLY A 528 -12.27 13.42 -7.16
N LYS A 529 -11.72 12.21 -6.98
CA LYS A 529 -11.34 11.70 -5.65
C LYS A 529 -9.83 11.75 -5.48
N ILE A 530 -9.38 12.12 -4.29
CA ILE A 530 -7.99 12.44 -4.00
C ILE A 530 -7.33 11.27 -3.28
N TYR A 531 -6.18 10.84 -3.81
CA TYR A 531 -5.27 9.88 -3.22
C TYR A 531 -3.92 10.58 -3.01
N ARG A 532 -3.44 10.65 -1.77
CA ARG A 532 -2.13 11.24 -1.44
C ARG A 532 -1.11 10.12 -1.23
N LYS A 533 0.06 10.24 -1.85
CA LYS A 533 1.21 9.36 -1.56
C LYS A 533 2.49 10.18 -1.70
N ASP A 534 3.31 10.17 -0.67
CA ASP A 534 4.59 10.89 -0.64
C ASP A 534 4.37 12.40 -0.91
N ASP A 535 5.10 12.97 -1.85
CA ASP A 535 5.02 14.34 -2.34
C ASP A 535 4.07 14.52 -3.54
N SER A 536 3.19 13.54 -3.76
CA SER A 536 2.28 13.48 -4.91
C SER A 536 0.81 13.43 -4.48
N ILE A 537 0.02 14.31 -5.08
CA ILE A 537 -1.44 14.38 -4.91
C ILE A 537 -2.08 13.87 -6.20
N VAL A 538 -2.78 12.75 -6.12
CA VAL A 538 -3.41 12.10 -7.27
C VAL A 538 -4.91 12.34 -7.25
N GLY A 539 -5.44 13.00 -8.28
CA GLY A 539 -6.88 13.17 -8.52
C GLY A 539 -7.39 12.15 -9.53
N ILE A 540 -8.34 11.30 -9.13
CA ILE A 540 -8.92 10.24 -9.96
C ILE A 540 -10.34 10.62 -10.39
N PHE A 541 -10.56 10.76 -11.70
CA PHE A 541 -11.84 11.03 -12.33
C PHE A 541 -12.38 9.73 -12.94
N ALA A 542 -13.00 8.93 -12.08
CA ALA A 542 -13.59 7.65 -12.42
C ALA A 542 -15.08 7.79 -12.77
N PRO A 543 -15.58 7.18 -13.88
CA PRO A 543 -16.99 7.24 -14.26
C PRO A 543 -17.97 6.89 -13.13
N VAL A 544 -17.65 5.89 -12.29
CA VAL A 544 -18.46 5.51 -11.11
C VAL A 544 -18.70 6.67 -10.11
N ILE A 545 -17.79 7.65 -10.07
CA ILE A 545 -17.90 8.83 -9.21
C ILE A 545 -18.45 10.03 -9.99
N THR A 546 -17.88 10.32 -11.16
CA THR A 546 -18.20 11.54 -11.92
C THR A 546 -19.56 11.47 -12.61
N LYS A 547 -20.05 10.24 -12.86
CA LYS A 547 -21.21 9.92 -13.72
C LYS A 547 -21.03 10.41 -15.16
N LYS A 548 -19.78 10.46 -15.64
CA LYS A 548 -19.42 10.83 -17.02
C LYS A 548 -18.40 9.82 -17.56
N PHE A 549 -18.59 9.42 -18.82
CA PHE A 549 -17.63 8.54 -19.51
C PHE A 549 -16.43 9.30 -20.09
N ASP A 550 -16.62 10.54 -20.57
CA ASP A 550 -15.55 11.42 -21.10
C ASP A 550 -15.05 12.35 -19.99
N ASN A 551 -14.17 11.82 -19.14
CA ASN A 551 -13.55 12.56 -18.03
C ASN A 551 -12.27 13.29 -18.48
N GLU A 552 -11.76 13.02 -19.67
CA GLU A 552 -10.48 13.49 -20.18
C GLU A 552 -10.45 15.02 -20.27
N VAL A 553 -11.48 15.62 -20.88
CA VAL A 553 -11.58 17.08 -21.02
C VAL A 553 -11.72 17.76 -19.65
N SER A 554 -12.47 17.15 -18.73
CA SER A 554 -12.67 17.68 -17.39
C SER A 554 -11.35 17.67 -16.61
N ALA A 555 -10.60 16.56 -16.68
CA ALA A 555 -9.31 16.43 -16.04
C ALA A 555 -8.28 17.45 -16.57
N VAL A 556 -8.23 17.67 -17.90
CA VAL A 556 -7.34 18.67 -18.50
C VAL A 556 -7.72 20.10 -18.09
N LYS A 557 -9.01 20.43 -18.01
CA LYS A 557 -9.46 21.75 -17.53
C LYS A 557 -9.07 21.99 -16.07
N VAL A 558 -9.25 20.97 -15.21
CA VAL A 558 -8.83 21.03 -13.79
C VAL A 558 -7.33 21.21 -13.68
N ALA A 559 -6.53 20.43 -14.43
CA ALA A 559 -5.08 20.54 -14.43
C ALA A 559 -4.60 21.94 -14.87
N LYS A 560 -5.23 22.53 -15.89
CA LYS A 560 -4.92 23.89 -16.34
C LYS A 560 -5.18 24.92 -15.24
N LYS A 561 -6.34 24.87 -14.58
CA LYS A 561 -6.67 25.79 -13.47
C LYS A 561 -5.70 25.65 -12.30
N ILE A 562 -5.34 24.42 -11.94
CA ILE A 562 -4.35 24.17 -10.88
C ILE A 562 -2.99 24.77 -11.27
N SER A 563 -2.54 24.56 -12.51
CA SER A 563 -1.30 25.14 -13.01
C SER A 563 -1.32 26.67 -12.95
N GLU A 564 -2.42 27.31 -13.38
CA GLU A 564 -2.61 28.76 -13.32
C GLU A 564 -2.56 29.29 -11.88
N LEU A 565 -3.25 28.62 -10.96
CA LEU A 565 -3.31 28.96 -9.53
C LEU A 565 -1.92 28.90 -8.88
N LEU A 566 -1.18 27.81 -9.10
CA LEU A 566 0.16 27.63 -8.52
C LEU A 566 1.17 28.59 -9.16
N ASN A 567 1.05 28.87 -10.45
CA ASN A 567 1.88 29.87 -11.12
C ASN A 567 1.58 31.30 -10.64
N GLU A 568 0.33 31.63 -10.36
CA GLU A 568 -0.05 32.91 -9.77
C GLU A 568 0.51 33.06 -8.35
N HIS A 569 0.44 32.00 -7.53
CA HIS A 569 1.11 31.95 -6.24
C HIS A 569 2.61 32.24 -6.39
N ASN A 570 3.27 31.54 -7.31
CA ASN A 570 4.69 31.70 -7.60
C ASN A 570 5.06 33.09 -8.13
N LYS A 571 4.12 33.86 -8.69
CA LYS A 571 4.37 35.26 -9.07
C LYS A 571 4.31 36.20 -7.86
N ARG A 572 3.37 35.95 -6.93
CA ARG A 572 3.05 36.86 -5.82
C ARG A 572 3.90 36.67 -4.57
N TYR A 573 4.31 35.44 -4.26
CA TYR A 573 4.94 35.12 -2.98
C TYR A 573 6.42 34.74 -3.11
N ALA A 574 7.18 34.95 -2.04
CA ALA A 574 8.62 34.62 -2.01
C ALA A 574 8.86 33.10 -1.98
N HIS A 575 8.07 32.36 -1.19
CA HIS A 575 8.11 30.91 -1.13
C HIS A 575 7.51 30.32 -2.40
N LYS A 576 8.37 29.89 -3.34
CA LYS A 576 7.93 29.28 -4.59
C LYS A 576 7.56 27.82 -4.37
N ILE A 577 6.52 27.37 -5.05
CA ILE A 577 6.08 25.99 -5.15
C ILE A 577 6.75 25.40 -6.38
N ASP A 578 7.66 24.45 -6.20
CA ASP A 578 8.22 23.68 -7.31
C ASP A 578 7.29 22.51 -7.61
N PHE A 579 6.53 22.64 -8.70
CA PHE A 579 5.50 21.66 -9.04
C PHE A 579 5.63 21.10 -10.45
N GLY A 580 4.96 19.98 -10.67
CA GLY A 580 4.74 19.39 -11.98
C GLY A 580 3.41 18.66 -11.99
N ILE A 581 2.64 18.80 -13.07
CA ILE A 581 1.33 18.15 -13.19
C ILE A 581 1.34 17.19 -14.39
N GLY A 582 0.94 15.95 -14.15
CA GLY A 582 0.77 14.94 -15.18
C GLY A 582 -0.70 14.58 -15.33
N VAL A 583 -1.19 14.46 -16.56
CA VAL A 583 -2.54 13.96 -16.84
C VAL A 583 -2.48 12.81 -17.82
N ASN A 584 -3.13 11.69 -17.50
CA ASN A 584 -3.24 10.55 -18.41
C ASN A 584 -4.56 9.80 -18.22
N ASN A 585 -4.85 8.89 -19.15
CA ASN A 585 -5.91 7.90 -18.99
C ASN A 585 -5.31 6.60 -18.40
N CYS A 586 -5.96 6.05 -17.38
CA CYS A 586 -5.57 4.86 -16.66
C CYS A 586 -6.75 3.88 -16.58
N HIS A 587 -6.48 2.60 -16.79
CA HIS A 587 -7.43 1.55 -16.47
C HIS A 587 -7.36 1.26 -14.97
N ILE A 588 -8.50 1.32 -14.30
CA ILE A 588 -8.63 0.93 -12.89
C ILE A 588 -9.82 -0.01 -12.73
N ILE A 589 -9.73 -0.92 -11.76
CA ILE A 589 -10.90 -1.62 -11.22
C ILE A 589 -11.37 -0.78 -10.04
N ALA A 590 -12.61 -0.33 -10.05
CA ALA A 590 -13.06 0.63 -9.06
C ALA A 590 -14.46 0.31 -8.53
N SER A 591 -14.64 0.57 -7.24
CA SER A 591 -15.91 0.44 -6.53
C SER A 591 -16.12 1.66 -5.64
N LYS A 592 -17.38 1.95 -5.34
CA LYS A 592 -17.78 3.07 -4.49
C LYS A 592 -18.29 2.53 -3.16
N ASP A 593 -17.55 2.78 -2.08
CA ASP A 593 -17.96 2.40 -0.73
C ASP A 593 -18.10 3.65 0.15
N ARG A 594 -19.30 3.87 0.72
CA ARG A 594 -19.62 5.00 1.62
C ARG A 594 -19.15 6.38 1.11
N GLY A 595 -19.16 6.56 -0.21
CA GLY A 595 -18.72 7.81 -0.85
C GLY A 595 -17.22 7.92 -1.09
N LYS A 596 -16.40 7.00 -0.59
CA LYS A 596 -14.99 6.83 -0.96
C LYS A 596 -14.87 6.03 -2.26
N LEU A 597 -13.80 6.28 -3.01
CA LEU A 597 -13.45 5.49 -4.19
C LEU A 597 -12.40 4.45 -3.79
N LEU A 598 -12.79 3.18 -3.78
CA LEU A 598 -11.84 2.07 -3.68
C LEU A 598 -11.37 1.75 -5.10
N PHE A 599 -10.06 1.61 -5.31
CA PHE A 599 -9.55 1.32 -6.65
C PHE A 599 -8.28 0.46 -6.65
N THR A 600 -8.18 -0.40 -7.67
CA THR A 600 -6.97 -1.14 -8.02
C THR A 600 -6.44 -0.64 -9.37
N PRO A 601 -5.23 -0.07 -9.43
CA PRO A 601 -4.64 0.34 -10.70
C PRO A 601 -4.24 -0.88 -11.53
N VAL A 602 -4.62 -0.89 -12.81
CA VAL A 602 -4.22 -1.94 -13.75
C VAL A 602 -2.96 -1.50 -14.50
N ASN A 603 -2.01 -2.43 -14.73
CA ASN A 603 -0.78 -2.24 -15.52
C ASN A 603 0.09 -1.04 -15.09
N ASN A 604 0.24 -0.83 -13.77
CA ASN A 604 1.08 0.23 -13.21
C ASN A 604 0.74 1.66 -13.73
N SER A 605 -0.51 1.88 -14.16
CA SER A 605 -0.93 3.07 -14.89
C SER A 605 -0.75 4.39 -14.12
N ILE A 606 -0.92 4.38 -12.80
CA ILE A 606 -0.72 5.57 -11.95
C ILE A 606 0.75 5.98 -11.86
N SER A 607 1.69 5.02 -11.84
CA SER A 607 3.12 5.37 -11.84
C SER A 607 3.51 6.13 -13.11
N GLY A 608 2.94 5.75 -14.26
CA GLY A 608 3.18 6.45 -15.52
C GLY A 608 2.74 7.91 -15.46
N VAL A 609 1.61 8.22 -14.80
CA VAL A 609 1.14 9.60 -14.62
C VAL A 609 2.06 10.39 -13.69
N ARG A 610 2.60 9.75 -12.64
CA ARG A 610 3.59 10.36 -11.76
C ARG A 610 4.88 10.68 -12.49
N THR A 611 5.37 9.77 -13.33
CA THR A 611 6.53 10.04 -14.17
C THR A 611 6.28 11.23 -15.11
N ILE A 612 5.08 11.35 -15.68
CA ILE A 612 4.71 12.53 -16.49
C ILE A 612 4.74 13.83 -15.64
N ALA A 613 4.21 13.78 -14.41
CA ALA A 613 4.23 14.91 -13.49
C ALA A 613 5.67 15.30 -13.08
N ASP A 614 6.54 14.31 -12.86
CA ASP A 614 7.95 14.54 -12.53
C ASP A 614 8.72 15.24 -13.66
N LEU A 615 8.34 14.99 -14.92
CA LEU A 615 8.93 15.66 -16.09
C LEU A 615 8.47 17.10 -16.26
N ALA A 616 7.25 17.42 -15.81
CA ALA A 616 6.66 18.75 -15.96
C ALA A 616 7.30 19.75 -14.99
N LYS A 617 7.82 20.88 -15.47
CA LYS A 617 8.49 21.90 -14.63
C LYS A 617 7.66 23.18 -14.55
N ASN A 618 6.96 23.38 -13.44
CA ASN A 618 6.02 24.49 -13.21
C ASN A 618 4.94 24.60 -14.31
N ASP A 619 4.57 23.46 -14.88
CA ASP A 619 3.58 23.35 -15.93
C ASP A 619 2.89 21.97 -15.83
N PHE A 620 1.99 21.68 -16.77
CA PHE A 620 1.34 20.38 -16.88
C PHE A 620 1.52 19.72 -18.25
N LEU A 621 1.71 18.41 -18.23
CA LEU A 621 1.93 17.58 -19.42
C LEU A 621 0.85 16.51 -19.55
N LEU A 622 0.50 16.19 -20.80
CA LEU A 622 -0.41 15.11 -21.13
C LEU A 622 0.36 13.85 -21.57
N GLY A 623 -0.11 12.69 -21.13
CA GLY A 623 0.32 11.40 -21.67
C GLY A 623 -0.20 11.14 -23.08
N GLU A 624 0.45 10.22 -23.81
CA GLU A 624 0.07 9.90 -25.18
C GLU A 624 -1.37 9.36 -25.31
N ALA A 625 -1.83 8.54 -24.37
CA ALA A 625 -3.17 7.95 -24.41
C ALA A 625 -4.27 9.02 -24.31
N ILE A 626 -4.13 9.97 -23.38
CA ILE A 626 -5.10 11.06 -23.24
C ILE A 626 -5.03 12.05 -24.41
N HIS A 627 -3.83 12.36 -24.90
CA HIS A 627 -3.66 13.24 -26.06
C HIS A 627 -4.40 12.70 -27.30
N LYS A 628 -4.25 11.40 -27.59
CA LYS A 628 -4.96 10.74 -28.71
C LYS A 628 -6.49 10.82 -28.57
N LYS A 629 -7.03 10.66 -27.36
CA LYS A 629 -8.48 10.76 -27.11
C LYS A 629 -9.03 12.18 -27.20
N LEU A 630 -8.25 13.18 -26.80
CA LEU A 630 -8.67 14.59 -26.83
C LEU A 630 -8.74 15.15 -28.26
N GLY A 631 -7.87 14.69 -29.16
CA GLY A 631 -7.85 15.10 -30.57
C GLY A 631 -7.85 16.62 -30.73
N ALA A 632 -8.79 17.17 -31.52
CA ALA A 632 -8.88 18.60 -31.79
C ALA A 632 -9.45 19.45 -30.63
N LYS A 633 -9.84 18.86 -29.49
CA LYS A 633 -10.37 19.59 -28.33
C LYS A 633 -9.25 20.35 -27.57
N VAL A 634 -8.00 19.91 -27.70
CA VAL A 634 -6.86 20.50 -26.99
C VAL A 634 -5.69 20.67 -27.97
N LYS A 635 -5.19 21.91 -28.11
CA LYS A 635 -3.97 22.18 -28.87
C LYS A 635 -2.77 21.86 -28.00
N THR A 636 -1.86 21.07 -28.52
CA THR A 636 -0.68 20.63 -27.78
C THR A 636 0.58 20.72 -28.64
N ALA A 637 1.74 20.80 -27.97
CA ALA A 637 3.05 20.66 -28.59
C ALA A 637 3.71 19.36 -28.09
N PRO A 638 4.37 18.58 -28.96
CA PRO A 638 5.07 17.37 -28.54
C PRO A 638 6.19 17.73 -27.56
N HIS A 639 6.29 16.96 -26.47
CA HIS A 639 7.31 17.08 -25.45
C HIS A 639 7.83 15.66 -25.14
N SER A 640 9.09 15.35 -25.42
CA SER A 640 9.62 14.02 -25.14
C SER A 640 10.86 14.11 -24.29
N HIS A 641 10.92 13.26 -23.28
CA HIS A 641 12.08 13.11 -22.40
C HIS A 641 12.26 11.62 -22.08
N LYS A 642 13.48 11.09 -22.26
CA LYS A 642 13.82 9.69 -21.96
C LYS A 642 12.90 8.65 -22.62
N GLY A 643 12.50 8.89 -23.87
CA GLY A 643 11.65 7.96 -24.63
C GLY A 643 10.16 7.97 -24.25
N LEU A 644 9.76 8.70 -23.20
CA LEU A 644 8.36 8.92 -22.89
C LEU A 644 7.81 10.04 -23.78
N LYS A 645 6.73 9.74 -24.51
CA LYS A 645 6.02 10.71 -25.34
C LYS A 645 4.98 11.43 -24.49
N THR A 646 5.18 12.74 -24.29
CA THR A 646 4.25 13.62 -23.60
C THR A 646 3.90 14.81 -24.47
N TYR A 647 2.93 15.61 -24.06
CA TYR A 647 2.44 16.74 -24.84
C TYR A 647 2.15 17.93 -23.92
N ALA A 648 2.81 19.06 -24.16
CA ALA A 648 2.55 20.30 -23.45
C ALA A 648 1.26 20.94 -23.99
N VAL A 649 0.38 21.39 -23.11
CA VAL A 649 -0.90 22.00 -23.52
C VAL A 649 -0.69 23.46 -23.84
N LEU A 650 -0.97 23.84 -25.09
CA LEU A 650 -0.90 25.23 -25.53
C LEU A 650 -2.22 25.95 -25.29
N ASP A 651 -3.33 25.28 -25.62
CA ASP A 651 -4.66 25.87 -25.52
C ASP A 651 -5.73 24.78 -25.41
N ILE A 652 -6.83 25.09 -24.72
CA ILE A 652 -8.01 24.22 -24.65
C ILE A 652 -9.05 24.87 -25.55
N VAL A 653 -9.37 24.21 -26.67
CA VAL A 653 -10.34 24.75 -27.62
C VAL A 653 -11.72 24.66 -26.98
N GLU A 654 -12.15 25.75 -26.36
CA GLU A 654 -13.54 25.93 -25.99
C GLU A 654 -14.34 26.15 -27.27
N ARG A 655 -14.64 25.05 -27.97
CA ARG A 655 -15.87 25.02 -28.74
C ARG A 655 -16.95 25.23 -27.69
N LYS A 656 -17.42 26.47 -27.53
CA LYS A 656 -18.78 26.70 -27.05
C LYS A 656 -19.57 25.68 -27.83
N THR A 657 -20.01 24.63 -27.13
CA THR A 657 -20.91 23.64 -27.71
C THR A 657 -21.91 24.48 -28.43
N ASP A 658 -22.03 24.21 -29.71
CA ASP A 658 -22.82 24.95 -30.66
C ASP A 658 -24.29 24.69 -30.31
N ASP A 659 -24.68 24.82 -29.04
CA ASP A 659 -25.99 24.62 -28.48
C ASP A 659 -26.95 25.59 -29.16
N ALA A 660 -26.47 26.75 -29.58
CA ALA A 660 -27.22 27.65 -30.46
C ALA A 660 -27.44 27.06 -31.85
N PHE A 661 -26.45 26.40 -32.45
CA PHE A 661 -26.57 25.74 -33.75
C PHE A 661 -27.40 24.44 -33.68
N ILE A 662 -27.21 23.60 -32.65
CA ILE A 662 -27.96 22.37 -32.40
C ILE A 662 -29.40 22.71 -32.02
N ARG A 663 -29.65 23.68 -31.13
CA ARG A 663 -31.01 24.19 -30.88
C ARG A 663 -31.61 24.77 -32.15
N GLY A 664 -30.88 25.63 -32.86
CA GLY A 664 -31.33 26.18 -34.14
C GLY A 664 -31.63 25.10 -35.19
N PHE A 665 -30.88 24.00 -35.22
CA PHE A 665 -31.13 22.87 -36.11
C PHE A 665 -32.34 22.03 -35.67
N LEU A 666 -32.50 21.79 -34.36
CA LEU A 666 -33.65 21.08 -33.79
C LEU A 666 -34.95 21.89 -33.94
N ASP A 667 -34.88 23.21 -33.74
CA ASP A 667 -36.02 24.12 -33.88
C ASP A 667 -36.48 24.20 -35.34
N ARG A 668 -35.54 24.32 -36.30
CA ARG A 668 -35.86 24.23 -37.74
C ARG A 668 -36.52 22.89 -38.12
N ASN A 669 -36.10 21.79 -37.50
CA ASN A 669 -36.71 20.47 -37.75
C ASN A 669 -38.08 20.30 -37.09
N LYS A 670 -38.35 20.94 -35.95
CA LYS A 670 -39.68 20.99 -35.34
C LYS A 670 -40.64 21.82 -36.20
N GLU A 671 -40.21 22.99 -36.66
CA GLU A 671 -40.99 23.86 -37.55
C GLU A 671 -41.35 23.14 -38.86
N TYR A 672 -40.42 22.36 -39.42
CA TYR A 672 -40.69 21.52 -40.61
C TYR A 672 -41.67 20.38 -40.35
N LYS A 673 -41.77 19.87 -39.12
CA LYS A 673 -42.73 18.83 -38.72
C LYS A 673 -44.13 19.40 -38.53
N ASP A 674 -44.25 20.59 -37.93
CA ASP A 674 -45.53 21.25 -37.69
C ASP A 674 -46.13 21.83 -38.97
N ASN A 675 -45.31 22.22 -39.95
CA ASN A 675 -45.75 22.72 -41.26
C ASN A 675 -46.03 21.62 -42.31
N ARG A 676 -46.09 20.33 -41.94
CA ARG A 676 -46.57 19.32 -42.89
C ARG A 676 -48.09 19.50 -43.09
N PRO A 677 -48.57 19.72 -44.32
CA PRO A 677 -50.00 19.74 -44.58
C PRO A 677 -50.60 18.39 -44.14
N ARG A 678 -51.51 18.43 -43.17
CA ARG A 678 -52.31 17.27 -42.81
C ARG A 678 -53.16 16.93 -44.02
N PHE A 679 -52.76 15.92 -44.78
CA PHE A 679 -53.64 15.28 -45.74
C PHE A 679 -54.83 14.72 -44.93
N GLN A 680 -55.97 15.41 -45.02
CA GLN A 680 -57.25 14.91 -44.55
C GLN A 680 -57.57 13.63 -45.35
N LYS A 681 -57.94 12.58 -44.62
CA LYS A 681 -58.55 11.38 -45.17
C LYS A 681 -59.97 11.66 -45.61
#